data_AF-A0A355BHB7-F1
#
_entry.id   AF-A0A355BHB7-F1
#
_cell.length_a   1.000
_cell.length_b   1.000
_cell.length_c   1.000
_cell.angle_alpha   90.00
_cell.angle_beta   90.00
_cell.angle_gamma   90.00
#
_symmetry.space_group_name_H-M   'P 1'
#
loop_
_entity.id
_entity.type
_entity.pdbx_description
1 polymer ?
#
loop_
_entity_poly.entity_id
_entity_poly.type
_entity_poly.pdbx_seq_one_letter_code
_entity_poly.pdbx_strand_id
1 'polypeptide(L)'
;MDPVYITVSIILAALVLLGIKLMSSPRTAVQGIRLSAFSMLAAVLLVLWSNDILSVPLLWIAIAIGSVIGYVMGVKATMIQMPQMVALLNGLGGGASALVAAAEIIEGYGKMAAFNKLSSQLALIVGGITLSGSLIAAAKLDRRMSQRPITLKGHGLLANGSIILMIAFAVATLQPDAPILSLSFLVLALSLAYGILFAIRVGGADMPITISLLNSLSGLAGSIVGFTISEPLLVSVGAIVGASGLILTQIMCKAMNRSLGSVLSGSARKPSVAKKQPSKPQAAPEQVETKPVEQEQKQSIGDILRAAKRVVIVPGYGMAIAQAQSHVKSLLDALTAKGINVRFAIHPVAGRMPGHMNVLLAEVDVPYELMCEMDDINPDFAETDVAIVVGSCDVVNPAANTAEGTPIYGMPVLDVDKAKHVFVCNLDTKPGYSGVDNPLYDLPHVQLLLGDAKESLDRLLKEFNGEVAAPAEAASPASATDSEKSSLSSILRGAKKAIIVPGYGMAIAQAQGHVKQLADALEEQGTDVKFAIHPVAGRMPGHMNVLLAEVDVPYDKLCEMDDINPEFSETDVAIVVGSCDVVNPAANTAEGTPIYGMPVLDVDQAKHVLVCNLDTKPGYSGVDNPLYELPHVQLLLGDAKASLEQLLQAMTTEVEAEPTASEEVAVSPADNVLATAKHVIIVPGYGMAIAQAQGLVKQLMDALEANGANVDFAIHPVAGRMPGHMNVLLAEVDVPYDKLCEMDDINPRFPETDVAIIVGACDVVNPAANTAEGTPIYGMPVLDVDQAKHVIVCNLDKNPGYSGVLNPLYDMPHVRILLGDAKASLEQLLGEINAK
;
A
#
# COMPACT_ATOMS: atom_id res chain seq x y z
N MET A 1 18.53 -41.99 25.06
CA MET A 1 17.38 -41.73 24.17
C MET A 1 17.02 -42.99 23.44
N ASP A 2 15.75 -43.13 23.04
CA ASP A 2 15.26 -44.22 22.20
C ASP A 2 15.83 -44.13 20.77
N PRO A 3 16.38 -45.21 20.19
CA PRO A 3 16.75 -45.28 18.77
C PRO A 3 15.63 -44.87 17.80
N VAL A 4 14.37 -45.13 18.13
CA VAL A 4 13.21 -44.70 17.31
C VAL A 4 13.11 -43.18 17.30
N TYR A 5 13.14 -42.54 18.48
CA TYR A 5 13.13 -41.08 18.61
C TYR A 5 14.26 -40.43 17.81
N ILE A 6 15.49 -40.92 17.94
CA ILE A 6 16.66 -40.40 17.19
C ILE A 6 16.42 -40.54 15.67
N THR A 7 15.90 -41.68 15.22
CA THR A 7 15.66 -41.96 13.80
C THR A 7 14.59 -41.04 13.21
N VAL A 8 13.47 -40.84 13.91
CA VAL A 8 12.41 -39.91 13.48
C VAL A 8 12.94 -38.47 13.50
N SER A 9 13.69 -38.06 14.52
CA SER A 9 14.29 -36.72 14.60
C SER A 9 15.28 -36.44 13.45
N ILE A 10 16.06 -37.43 13.01
CA ILE A 10 16.93 -37.31 11.83
C ILE A 10 16.09 -37.12 10.55
N ILE A 11 15.00 -37.89 10.39
CA ILE A 11 14.09 -37.77 9.24
C ILE A 11 13.46 -36.37 9.22
N LEU A 12 12.95 -35.88 10.35
CA LEU A 12 12.34 -34.55 10.44
C LEU A 12 13.35 -33.42 10.16
N ALA A 13 14.57 -33.51 10.68
CA ALA A 13 15.63 -32.54 10.34
C ALA A 13 15.96 -32.55 8.84
N ALA A 14 15.96 -33.73 8.20
CA ALA A 14 16.15 -33.86 6.76
C ALA A 14 14.95 -33.33 5.93
N LEU A 15 13.70 -33.47 6.42
CA LEU A 15 12.52 -32.89 5.79
C LEU A 15 12.50 -31.36 5.88
N VAL A 16 12.93 -30.77 7.00
CA VAL A 16 13.13 -29.30 7.09
C VAL A 16 14.21 -28.83 6.12
N LEU A 17 15.35 -29.53 6.02
CA LEU A 17 16.41 -29.20 5.06
C LEU A 17 15.94 -29.32 3.60
N LEU A 18 15.16 -30.36 3.27
CA LEU A 18 14.54 -30.52 1.96
C LEU A 18 13.49 -29.44 1.68
N GLY A 19 12.70 -29.05 2.68
CA GLY A 19 11.75 -27.96 2.60
C GLY A 19 12.44 -26.62 2.26
N ILE A 20 13.54 -26.30 2.93
CA ILE A 20 14.38 -25.13 2.63
C ILE A 20 14.94 -25.20 1.22
N LYS A 21 15.42 -26.37 0.76
CA LYS A 21 15.87 -26.56 -0.63
C LYS A 21 14.75 -26.34 -1.64
N LEU A 22 13.53 -26.81 -1.37
CA LEU A 22 12.37 -26.59 -2.24
C LEU A 22 11.90 -25.13 -2.24
N MET A 23 12.17 -24.37 -1.18
CA MET A 23 11.94 -22.92 -1.11
C MET A 23 12.94 -22.09 -1.94
N SER A 24 14.03 -22.66 -2.46
CA SER A 24 14.99 -21.94 -3.32
C SER A 24 14.59 -21.89 -4.81
N SER A 25 13.34 -22.21 -5.16
CA SER A 25 12.81 -22.06 -6.53
C SER A 25 11.31 -21.75 -6.49
N PRO A 26 10.81 -20.74 -7.24
CA PRO A 26 9.39 -20.35 -7.20
C PRO A 26 8.43 -21.52 -7.47
N ARG A 27 8.74 -22.37 -8.46
CA ARG A 27 7.92 -23.54 -8.85
C ARG A 27 7.73 -24.57 -7.73
N THR A 28 8.65 -24.64 -6.76
CA THR A 28 8.57 -25.60 -5.64
C THR A 28 8.36 -24.95 -4.27
N ALA A 29 8.36 -23.61 -4.17
CA ALA A 29 8.35 -22.90 -2.89
C ALA A 29 7.14 -23.25 -2.02
N VAL A 30 5.94 -23.32 -2.62
CA VAL A 30 4.69 -23.72 -1.93
C VAL A 30 4.77 -25.15 -1.40
N GLN A 31 5.47 -26.06 -2.09
CA GLN A 31 5.69 -27.43 -1.61
C GLN A 31 6.72 -27.45 -0.48
N GLY A 32 7.79 -26.65 -0.59
CA GLY A 32 8.84 -26.53 0.42
C GLY A 32 8.36 -25.99 1.77
N ILE A 33 7.53 -24.95 1.77
CA ILE A 33 6.94 -24.41 3.01
C ILE A 33 5.92 -25.39 3.62
N ARG A 34 5.07 -26.05 2.80
CA ARG A 34 4.13 -27.08 3.28
C ARG A 34 4.86 -28.28 3.91
N LEU A 35 5.96 -28.74 3.29
CA LEU A 35 6.79 -29.81 3.83
C LEU A 35 7.46 -29.40 5.16
N SER A 36 7.97 -28.16 5.22
CA SER A 36 8.57 -27.61 6.45
C SER A 36 7.55 -27.51 7.58
N ALA A 37 6.33 -27.02 7.30
CA ALA A 37 5.24 -26.90 8.26
C ALA A 37 4.78 -28.28 8.79
N PHE A 38 4.60 -29.26 7.90
CA PHE A 38 4.31 -30.64 8.30
C PHE A 38 5.40 -31.22 9.19
N SER A 39 6.68 -31.04 8.81
CA SER A 39 7.81 -31.53 9.59
C SER A 39 7.93 -30.86 10.97
N MET A 40 7.59 -29.57 11.09
CA MET A 40 7.55 -28.87 12.37
C MET A 40 6.37 -29.32 13.25
N LEU A 41 5.20 -29.56 12.68
CA LEU A 41 4.06 -30.12 13.42
C LEU A 41 4.39 -31.52 13.95
N ALA A 42 4.97 -32.38 13.10
CA ALA A 42 5.43 -33.71 13.50
C ALA A 42 6.54 -33.65 14.56
N ALA A 43 7.46 -32.68 14.49
CA ALA A 43 8.49 -32.46 15.51
C ALA A 43 7.90 -32.08 16.87
N VAL A 44 6.92 -31.16 16.90
CA VAL A 44 6.20 -30.82 18.14
C VAL A 44 5.51 -32.06 18.72
N LEU A 45 4.70 -32.77 17.92
CA LEU A 45 3.97 -33.96 18.39
C LEU A 45 4.92 -35.07 18.89
N LEU A 46 6.06 -35.28 18.24
CA LEU A 46 7.08 -36.23 18.66
C LEU A 46 7.67 -35.87 20.04
N VAL A 47 7.99 -34.60 20.28
CA VAL A 47 8.50 -34.10 21.57
C VAL A 47 7.44 -34.19 22.68
N LEU A 48 6.18 -33.85 22.38
CA LEU A 48 5.10 -33.96 23.37
C LEU A 48 4.83 -35.41 23.78
N TRP A 49 4.92 -36.33 22.83
CA TRP A 49 4.76 -37.77 23.07
C TRP A 49 5.95 -38.37 23.82
N SER A 50 7.20 -38.08 23.41
CA SER A 50 8.40 -38.68 24.00
C SER A 50 8.69 -38.25 25.45
N ASN A 51 8.03 -37.20 25.92
CA ASN A 51 8.12 -36.68 27.29
C ASN A 51 6.84 -36.90 28.12
N ASP A 52 5.86 -37.66 27.61
CA ASP A 52 4.56 -37.96 28.27
C ASP A 52 3.69 -36.72 28.62
N ILE A 53 3.99 -35.54 28.06
CA ILE A 53 3.34 -34.25 28.38
C ILE A 53 2.09 -33.93 27.56
N LEU A 54 1.65 -34.83 26.66
CA LEU A 54 0.41 -34.67 25.86
C LEU A 54 -0.84 -34.38 26.72
N SER A 55 -0.86 -34.82 27.98
CA SER A 55 -1.98 -34.68 28.91
C SER A 55 -2.07 -33.32 29.62
N VAL A 56 -1.07 -32.45 29.48
CA VAL A 56 -0.97 -31.17 30.21
C VAL A 56 -1.90 -30.11 29.58
N PRO A 57 -2.98 -29.64 30.24
CA PRO A 57 -3.95 -28.72 29.59
C PRO A 57 -3.37 -27.33 29.34
N LEU A 58 -2.50 -26.84 30.24
CA LEU A 58 -1.86 -25.53 30.14
C LEU A 58 -0.97 -25.39 28.90
N LEU A 59 -0.35 -26.49 28.46
CA LEU A 59 0.45 -26.57 27.25
C LEU A 59 -0.40 -26.27 26.01
N TRP A 60 -1.56 -26.93 25.88
CA TRP A 60 -2.47 -26.73 24.76
C TRP A 60 -3.06 -25.32 24.74
N ILE A 61 -3.35 -24.73 25.91
CA ILE A 61 -3.78 -23.32 26.03
C ILE A 61 -2.68 -22.38 25.54
N ALA A 62 -1.43 -22.58 25.95
CA ALA A 62 -0.30 -21.76 25.52
C ALA A 62 -0.03 -21.87 24.01
N ILE A 63 -0.09 -23.09 23.46
CA ILE A 63 0.01 -23.34 22.01
C ILE A 63 -1.13 -22.63 21.28
N ALA A 64 -2.38 -22.79 21.71
CA ALA A 64 -3.54 -22.16 21.06
C ALA A 64 -3.45 -20.63 21.05
N ILE A 65 -3.06 -20.00 22.16
CA ILE A 65 -2.87 -18.54 22.24
C ILE A 65 -1.75 -18.10 21.27
N GLY A 66 -0.61 -18.80 21.26
CA GLY A 66 0.50 -18.50 20.36
C GLY A 66 0.13 -18.66 18.88
N SER A 67 -0.60 -19.72 18.53
CA SER A 67 -1.10 -19.99 17.18
C SER A 67 -2.12 -18.95 16.72
N VAL A 68 -3.07 -18.55 17.58
CA VAL A 68 -4.06 -17.51 17.24
C VAL A 68 -3.40 -16.17 17.02
N ILE A 69 -2.47 -15.75 17.90
CA ILE A 69 -1.73 -14.49 17.74
C ILE A 69 -0.90 -14.53 16.45
N GLY A 70 -0.15 -15.61 16.21
CA GLY A 70 0.66 -15.78 14.99
C GLY A 70 -0.17 -15.80 13.70
N TYR A 71 -1.33 -16.47 13.71
CA TYR A 71 -2.25 -16.51 12.57
C TYR A 71 -2.86 -15.14 12.27
N VAL A 72 -3.40 -14.44 13.28
CA VAL A 72 -3.97 -13.09 13.11
C VAL A 72 -2.91 -12.08 12.65
N MET A 73 -1.68 -12.17 13.18
CA MET A 73 -0.56 -11.34 12.71
C MET A 73 -0.14 -11.67 11.28
N GLY A 74 -0.14 -12.94 10.88
CA GLY A 74 0.20 -13.36 9.53
C GLY A 74 -0.83 -12.95 8.48
N VAL A 75 -2.12 -13.13 8.76
CA VAL A 75 -3.21 -12.80 7.82
C VAL A 75 -3.43 -11.29 7.69
N LYS A 76 -3.16 -10.49 8.74
CA LYS A 76 -3.33 -9.02 8.70
C LYS A 76 -2.08 -8.25 8.26
N ALA A 77 -0.97 -8.92 7.94
CA ALA A 77 0.24 -8.25 7.46
C ALA A 77 0.15 -7.93 5.96
N THR A 78 0.25 -6.65 5.59
CA THR A 78 0.36 -6.28 4.17
C THR A 78 1.75 -6.61 3.63
N MET A 79 1.89 -6.76 2.31
CA MET A 79 3.18 -7.12 1.68
C MET A 79 4.30 -6.10 1.99
N ILE A 80 3.93 -4.83 2.16
CA ILE A 80 4.83 -3.73 2.58
C ILE A 80 5.33 -3.92 4.03
N GLN A 81 4.56 -4.59 4.90
CA GLN A 81 4.86 -4.80 6.32
C GLN A 81 5.63 -6.11 6.61
N MET A 82 5.77 -6.99 5.62
CA MET A 82 6.49 -8.27 5.75
C MET A 82 7.90 -8.12 6.38
N PRO A 83 8.72 -7.10 6.04
CA PRO A 83 10.06 -6.94 6.64
C PRO A 83 10.04 -6.75 8.17
N GLN A 84 9.16 -5.90 8.73
CA GLN A 84 9.04 -5.78 10.19
C GLN A 84 8.34 -6.98 10.83
N MET A 85 7.43 -7.65 10.13
CA MET A 85 6.75 -8.85 10.65
C MET A 85 7.74 -10.01 10.82
N VAL A 86 8.58 -10.28 9.81
CA VAL A 86 9.66 -11.27 9.87
C VAL A 86 10.64 -10.95 11.00
N ALA A 87 11.01 -9.67 11.17
CA ALA A 87 11.86 -9.25 12.29
C ALA A 87 11.20 -9.54 13.65
N LEU A 88 9.94 -9.13 13.84
CA LEU A 88 9.21 -9.32 15.09
C LEU A 88 9.07 -10.80 15.47
N LEU A 89 8.61 -11.64 14.53
CA LEU A 89 8.45 -13.08 14.75
C LEU A 89 9.80 -13.77 15.02
N ASN A 90 10.87 -13.37 14.33
CA ASN A 90 12.21 -13.87 14.63
C ASN A 90 12.68 -13.51 16.05
N GLY A 91 12.40 -12.28 16.50
CA GLY A 91 12.71 -11.84 17.85
C GLY A 91 12.05 -12.72 18.92
N LEU A 92 10.80 -13.13 18.70
CA LEU A 92 10.08 -14.05 19.58
C LEU A 92 10.74 -15.45 19.65
N GLY A 93 11.28 -15.97 18.54
CA GLY A 93 12.03 -17.24 18.52
C GLY A 93 13.34 -17.18 19.33
N GLY A 94 14.08 -16.08 19.21
CA GLY A 94 15.24 -15.81 20.06
C GLY A 94 14.86 -15.66 21.54
N GLY A 95 13.76 -14.96 21.82
CA GLY A 95 13.19 -14.80 23.16
C GLY A 95 12.78 -16.14 23.80
N ALA A 96 12.11 -17.02 23.05
CA ALA A 96 11.75 -18.37 23.50
C ALA A 96 12.99 -19.20 23.86
N SER A 97 14.05 -19.12 23.05
CA SER A 97 15.33 -19.80 23.33
C SER A 97 15.98 -19.30 24.63
N ALA A 98 15.92 -17.99 24.90
CA ALA A 98 16.38 -17.43 26.17
C ALA A 98 15.49 -17.82 27.37
N LEU A 99 14.16 -17.92 27.19
CA LEU A 99 13.23 -18.33 28.25
C LEU A 99 13.43 -19.80 28.66
N VAL A 100 13.64 -20.71 27.70
CA VAL A 100 13.97 -22.12 28.00
C VAL A 100 15.30 -22.21 28.74
N ALA A 101 16.31 -21.46 28.31
CA ALA A 101 17.59 -21.39 29.02
C ALA A 101 17.46 -20.81 30.45
N ALA A 102 16.59 -19.83 30.65
CA ALA A 102 16.30 -19.27 31.98
C ALA A 102 15.63 -20.29 32.92
N ALA A 103 14.66 -21.06 32.43
CA ALA A 103 13.99 -22.11 33.22
C ALA A 103 14.99 -23.19 33.67
N GLU A 104 15.82 -23.67 32.75
CA GLU A 104 16.91 -24.61 33.04
C GLU A 104 17.93 -24.08 34.07
N ILE A 105 18.21 -22.77 34.04
CA ILE A 105 19.08 -22.11 35.02
C ILE A 105 18.42 -22.02 36.41
N ILE A 106 17.09 -21.91 36.48
CA ILE A 106 16.32 -21.85 37.72
C ILE A 106 16.18 -23.24 38.37
N GLU A 107 15.87 -24.28 37.58
CA GLU A 107 15.52 -25.62 38.10
C GLU A 107 16.68 -26.62 38.09
N GLY A 108 17.51 -26.59 37.03
CA GLY A 108 18.48 -27.64 36.73
C GLY A 108 19.93 -27.31 37.08
N TYR A 109 20.30 -26.03 37.09
CA TYR A 109 21.69 -25.59 36.94
C TYR A 109 22.72 -26.28 37.82
N GLY A 110 22.46 -26.46 39.13
CA GLY A 110 23.42 -27.11 40.04
C GLY A 110 23.86 -28.50 39.55
N LYS A 111 22.92 -29.27 38.98
CA LYS A 111 23.08 -30.65 38.50
C LYS A 111 23.72 -30.74 37.10
N MET A 112 23.76 -29.64 36.35
CA MET A 112 24.26 -29.63 34.97
C MET A 112 25.78 -29.88 34.89
N ALA A 113 26.19 -30.61 33.84
CA ALA A 113 27.58 -30.68 33.41
C ALA A 113 28.08 -29.30 32.96
N ALA A 114 29.40 -29.07 33.04
CA ALA A 114 30.02 -27.78 32.71
C ALA A 114 29.72 -27.30 31.28
N PHE A 115 29.51 -28.22 30.33
CA PHE A 115 29.11 -27.92 28.96
C PHE A 115 27.68 -27.35 28.89
N ASN A 116 26.69 -28.03 29.49
CA ASN A 116 25.30 -27.57 29.54
C ASN A 116 25.17 -26.24 30.31
N LYS A 117 25.96 -26.05 31.38
CA LYS A 117 26.09 -24.77 32.11
C LYS A 117 26.55 -23.62 31.22
N LEU A 118 27.59 -23.84 30.43
CA LEU A 118 28.08 -22.83 29.48
C LEU A 118 27.07 -22.59 28.34
N SER A 119 26.40 -23.65 27.88
CA SER A 119 25.37 -23.59 26.84
C SER A 119 24.15 -22.79 27.28
N SER A 120 23.67 -22.93 28.53
CA SER A 120 22.50 -22.18 29.00
C SER A 120 22.79 -20.69 29.09
N GLN A 121 23.96 -20.30 29.59
CA GLN A 121 24.39 -18.90 29.58
C GLN A 121 24.56 -18.36 28.15
N LEU A 122 25.07 -19.17 27.22
CA LEU A 122 25.21 -18.76 25.83
C LEU A 122 23.85 -18.66 25.10
N ALA A 123 22.88 -19.51 25.44
CA ALA A 123 21.51 -19.43 24.93
C ALA A 123 20.77 -18.18 25.45
N LEU A 124 20.92 -17.83 26.74
CA LEU A 124 20.48 -16.53 27.27
C LEU A 124 21.08 -15.36 26.47
N ILE A 125 22.40 -15.41 26.23
CA ILE A 125 23.13 -14.39 25.47
C ILE A 125 22.58 -14.24 24.05
N VAL A 126 22.58 -15.30 23.25
CA VAL A 126 22.23 -15.19 21.82
C VAL A 126 20.73 -14.93 21.67
N GLY A 127 19.88 -15.55 22.49
CA GLY A 127 18.43 -15.31 22.48
C GLY A 127 18.04 -13.89 22.89
N GLY A 128 18.65 -13.33 23.95
CA GLY A 128 18.39 -11.96 24.40
C GLY A 128 18.87 -10.88 23.43
N ILE A 129 20.04 -11.07 22.81
CA ILE A 129 20.50 -10.22 21.69
C ILE A 129 19.50 -10.28 20.54
N THR A 130 19.06 -11.50 20.17
CA THR A 130 18.15 -11.72 19.04
C THR A 130 16.79 -11.06 19.26
N LEU A 131 16.20 -11.24 20.45
CA LEU A 131 14.92 -10.63 20.83
C LEU A 131 14.98 -9.10 20.72
N SER A 132 15.88 -8.47 21.47
CA SER A 132 15.94 -7.01 21.56
C SER A 132 16.42 -6.34 20.27
N GLY A 133 17.39 -6.94 19.57
CA GLY A 133 17.86 -6.45 18.27
C GLY A 133 16.76 -6.52 17.20
N SER A 134 15.97 -7.60 17.18
CA SER A 134 14.88 -7.75 16.20
C SER A 134 13.70 -6.82 16.50
N LEU A 135 13.38 -6.55 17.78
CA LEU A 135 12.38 -5.56 18.17
C LEU A 135 12.76 -4.14 17.70
N ILE A 136 14.04 -3.76 17.79
CA ILE A 136 14.52 -2.47 17.27
C ILE A 136 14.48 -2.43 15.74
N ALA A 137 14.84 -3.53 15.06
CA ALA A 137 14.75 -3.62 13.59
C ALA A 137 13.30 -3.48 13.11
N ALA A 138 12.36 -4.18 13.75
CA ALA A 138 10.93 -4.06 13.49
C ALA A 138 10.44 -2.62 13.72
N ALA A 139 10.74 -2.01 14.87
CA ALA A 139 10.31 -0.64 15.21
C ALA A 139 10.85 0.43 14.25
N LYS A 140 12.04 0.24 13.67
CA LYS A 140 12.59 1.13 12.64
C LYS A 140 11.89 0.98 11.29
N LEU A 141 11.64 -0.25 10.85
CA LEU A 141 10.94 -0.50 9.58
C LEU A 141 9.48 -0.04 9.65
N ASP A 142 8.80 -0.29 10.77
CA ASP A 142 7.46 0.20 11.09
C ASP A 142 7.41 1.71 11.43
N ARG A 143 8.50 2.45 11.20
CA ARG A 143 8.69 3.91 11.41
C ARG A 143 8.42 4.45 12.82
N ARG A 144 8.06 3.60 13.80
CA ARG A 144 7.96 3.96 15.25
C ARG A 144 9.30 4.43 15.84
N MET A 145 10.41 4.08 15.19
CA MET A 145 11.76 4.58 15.46
C MET A 145 12.40 5.13 14.18
N SER A 146 13.24 6.15 14.32
CA SER A 146 13.99 6.72 13.19
C SER A 146 14.84 5.68 12.46
N GLN A 147 14.70 5.63 11.12
CA GLN A 147 15.49 4.75 10.25
C GLN A 147 16.96 5.22 10.08
N ARG A 148 17.33 6.40 10.59
CA ARG A 148 18.71 6.89 10.54
C ARG A 148 19.57 6.17 11.60
N PRO A 149 20.87 5.90 11.34
CA PRO A 149 21.82 5.41 12.34
C PRO A 149 21.85 6.27 13.61
N ILE A 150 21.71 5.66 14.80
CA ILE A 150 21.77 6.36 16.09
C ILE A 150 23.09 6.01 16.81
N THR A 151 24.00 6.96 16.91
CA THR A 151 25.27 6.82 17.61
C THR A 151 25.23 7.52 18.97
N LEU A 152 25.43 6.75 20.05
CA LEU A 152 25.46 7.28 21.42
C LEU A 152 26.86 7.80 21.76
N LYS A 153 26.95 8.75 22.70
CA LYS A 153 28.25 9.15 23.28
C LYS A 153 28.91 7.93 23.92
N GLY A 154 30.14 7.60 23.51
CA GLY A 154 30.85 6.43 23.99
C GLY A 154 30.29 5.07 23.54
N HIS A 155 29.40 5.00 22.55
CA HIS A 155 28.73 3.75 22.14
C HIS A 155 29.71 2.57 21.93
N GLY A 156 30.89 2.77 21.32
CA GLY A 156 31.89 1.70 21.17
C GLY A 156 32.35 1.07 22.49
N LEU A 157 32.50 1.88 23.55
CA LEU A 157 32.81 1.38 24.90
C LEU A 157 31.61 0.67 25.53
N LEU A 158 30.39 1.17 25.33
CA LEU A 158 29.17 0.53 25.84
C LEU A 158 28.93 -0.85 25.20
N ALA A 159 29.05 -0.94 23.88
CA ALA A 159 28.87 -2.18 23.13
C ALA A 159 29.98 -3.22 23.46
N ASN A 160 31.25 -2.83 23.36
CA ASN A 160 32.35 -3.76 23.64
C ASN A 160 32.40 -4.12 25.15
N GLY A 161 32.11 -3.17 26.02
CA GLY A 161 32.05 -3.39 27.47
C GLY A 161 30.91 -4.33 27.87
N SER A 162 29.73 -4.22 27.26
CA SER A 162 28.64 -5.18 27.52
C SER A 162 29.00 -6.59 27.07
N ILE A 163 29.61 -6.79 25.88
CA ILE A 163 30.14 -8.10 25.44
C ILE A 163 31.13 -8.68 26.47
N ILE A 164 32.10 -7.89 26.92
CA ILE A 164 33.12 -8.36 27.86
C ILE A 164 32.48 -8.73 29.21
N LEU A 165 31.55 -7.92 29.72
CA LEU A 165 30.87 -8.15 30.98
C LEU A 165 29.94 -9.37 30.94
N MET A 166 29.13 -9.53 29.89
CA MET A 166 28.23 -10.69 29.77
C MET A 166 28.98 -12.01 29.60
N ILE A 167 30.11 -12.02 28.88
CA ILE A 167 30.99 -13.20 28.82
C ILE A 167 31.65 -13.46 30.17
N ALA A 168 32.14 -12.42 30.86
CA ALA A 168 32.76 -12.56 32.18
C ALA A 168 31.77 -13.10 33.23
N PHE A 169 30.54 -12.60 33.27
CA PHE A 169 29.49 -13.09 34.17
C PHE A 169 29.01 -14.49 33.80
N ALA A 170 28.86 -14.81 32.51
CA ALA A 170 28.58 -16.18 32.07
C ALA A 170 29.66 -17.17 32.54
N VAL A 171 30.95 -16.85 32.39
CA VAL A 171 32.05 -17.69 32.89
C VAL A 171 32.08 -17.73 34.43
N ALA A 172 31.74 -16.64 35.11
CA ALA A 172 31.68 -16.60 36.57
C ALA A 172 30.63 -17.55 37.16
N THR A 173 29.54 -17.86 36.43
CA THR A 173 28.53 -18.84 36.86
C THR A 173 29.04 -20.30 36.89
N LEU A 174 30.29 -20.57 36.46
CA LEU A 174 30.94 -21.88 36.58
C LEU A 174 31.64 -22.07 37.93
N GLN A 175 31.78 -21.03 38.76
CA GLN A 175 32.38 -21.14 40.09
C GLN A 175 31.41 -21.80 41.09
N PRO A 176 31.87 -22.66 42.03
CA PRO A 176 30.98 -23.41 42.93
C PRO A 176 30.03 -22.54 43.75
N ASP A 177 30.54 -21.44 44.31
CA ASP A 177 29.80 -20.52 45.19
C ASP A 177 29.22 -19.31 44.44
N ALA A 178 29.05 -19.40 43.12
CA ALA A 178 28.56 -18.31 42.30
C ALA A 178 27.09 -17.96 42.62
N PRO A 179 26.70 -16.67 42.70
CA PRO A 179 25.30 -16.24 42.77
C PRO A 179 24.65 -16.37 41.38
N ILE A 180 24.44 -17.61 40.94
CA ILE A 180 24.04 -18.02 39.58
C ILE A 180 22.86 -17.21 39.05
N LEU A 181 21.76 -17.09 39.82
CA LEU A 181 20.56 -16.36 39.40
C LEU A 181 20.85 -14.87 39.14
N SER A 182 21.57 -14.21 40.05
CA SER A 182 21.93 -12.79 39.93
C SER A 182 22.86 -12.53 38.74
N LEU A 183 23.83 -13.43 38.52
CA LEU A 183 24.74 -13.36 37.36
C LEU A 183 23.99 -13.61 36.05
N SER A 184 23.10 -14.61 36.00
CA SER A 184 22.33 -14.96 34.80
C SER A 184 21.32 -13.87 34.44
N PHE A 185 20.70 -13.23 35.43
CA PHE A 185 19.87 -12.04 35.22
C PHE A 185 20.69 -10.86 34.66
N LEU A 186 21.91 -10.64 35.17
CA LEU A 186 22.81 -9.60 34.68
C LEU A 186 23.32 -9.90 33.26
N VAL A 187 23.58 -11.17 32.93
CA VAL A 187 23.88 -11.65 31.57
C VAL A 187 22.70 -11.36 30.63
N LEU A 188 21.47 -11.71 31.03
CA LEU A 188 20.27 -11.43 30.24
C LEU A 188 20.07 -9.92 30.03
N ALA A 189 20.15 -9.12 31.09
CA ALA A 189 20.02 -7.66 31.01
C ALA A 189 21.08 -7.02 30.08
N LEU A 190 22.33 -7.48 30.15
CA LEU A 190 23.41 -7.03 29.24
C LEU A 190 23.20 -7.51 27.80
N SER A 191 22.67 -8.71 27.59
CA SER A 191 22.37 -9.23 26.24
C SER A 191 21.24 -8.44 25.56
N LEU A 192 20.20 -8.08 26.31
CA LEU A 192 19.11 -7.21 25.86
C LEU A 192 19.62 -5.79 25.58
N ALA A 193 20.47 -5.25 26.46
CA ALA A 193 21.09 -3.95 26.23
C ALA A 193 22.02 -3.96 25.01
N TYR A 194 22.79 -5.03 24.79
CA TYR A 194 23.66 -5.16 23.62
C TYR A 194 22.86 -5.27 22.32
N GLY A 195 21.79 -6.07 22.27
CA GLY A 195 20.94 -6.17 21.07
C GLY A 195 20.31 -4.83 20.69
N ILE A 196 19.90 -4.02 21.69
CA ILE A 196 19.49 -2.62 21.45
C ILE A 196 20.66 -1.80 20.89
N LEU A 197 21.80 -1.75 21.57
CA LEU A 197 22.98 -0.97 21.13
C LEU A 197 23.40 -1.31 19.70
N PHE A 198 23.46 -2.60 19.37
CA PHE A 198 23.71 -3.12 18.03
C PHE A 198 22.70 -2.55 17.02
N ALA A 199 21.41 -2.83 17.20
CA ALA A 199 20.39 -2.50 16.20
C ALA A 199 20.08 -0.99 16.08
N ILE A 200 20.24 -0.18 17.13
CA ILE A 200 20.05 1.28 17.02
C ILE A 200 21.12 1.93 16.12
N ARG A 201 22.32 1.34 15.99
CA ARG A 201 23.39 1.90 15.16
C ARG A 201 23.20 1.62 13.66
N VAL A 202 22.47 0.57 13.29
CA VAL A 202 22.26 0.17 11.89
C VAL A 202 21.30 1.15 11.16
N GLY A 203 21.52 1.42 9.87
CA GLY A 203 20.67 2.28 9.04
C GLY A 203 19.51 1.54 8.35
N GLY A 204 18.53 2.31 7.85
CA GLY A 204 17.25 1.80 7.34
C GLY A 204 17.31 0.70 6.27
N ALA A 205 18.21 0.79 5.27
CA ALA A 205 18.40 -0.27 4.27
C ALA A 205 19.50 -1.28 4.63
N ASP A 206 20.17 -1.11 5.78
CA ASP A 206 21.01 -2.15 6.38
C ASP A 206 20.20 -3.05 7.34
N MET A 207 18.93 -2.68 7.62
CA MET A 207 17.97 -3.50 8.36
C MET A 207 17.77 -4.90 7.75
N PRO A 208 17.65 -5.11 6.42
CA PRO A 208 17.42 -6.45 5.87
C PRO A 208 18.59 -7.40 6.10
N ILE A 209 19.84 -6.92 5.93
CA ILE A 209 21.04 -7.70 6.30
C ILE A 209 21.00 -8.04 7.80
N THR A 210 20.62 -7.06 8.62
CA THR A 210 20.55 -7.21 10.08
C THR A 210 19.47 -8.19 10.52
N ILE A 211 18.32 -8.23 9.84
CA ILE A 211 17.24 -9.20 10.08
C ILE A 211 17.68 -10.60 9.64
N SER A 212 18.36 -10.74 8.50
CA SER A 212 18.94 -12.02 8.07
C SER A 212 20.00 -12.54 9.07
N LEU A 213 20.81 -11.64 9.63
CA LEU A 213 21.77 -11.98 10.69
C LEU A 213 21.06 -12.38 12.00
N LEU A 214 20.03 -11.64 12.41
CA LEU A 214 19.24 -11.95 13.60
C LEU A 214 18.46 -13.27 13.43
N ASN A 215 18.05 -13.63 12.21
CA ASN A 215 17.47 -14.93 11.87
C ASN A 215 18.48 -16.07 12.04
N SER A 216 19.73 -15.85 11.59
CA SER A 216 20.82 -16.78 11.88
C SER A 216 21.07 -16.95 13.38
N LEU A 217 21.10 -15.85 14.14
CA LEU A 217 21.29 -15.87 15.59
C LEU A 217 20.12 -16.56 16.32
N SER A 218 18.89 -16.47 15.80
CA SER A 218 17.72 -17.20 16.31
C SER A 218 17.87 -18.72 16.14
N GLY A 219 18.23 -19.19 14.95
CA GLY A 219 18.54 -20.60 14.71
C GLY A 219 19.70 -21.10 15.57
N LEU A 220 20.76 -20.29 15.69
CA LEU A 220 21.90 -20.58 16.56
C LEU A 220 21.50 -20.66 18.05
N ALA A 221 20.66 -19.75 18.54
CA ALA A 221 20.13 -19.79 19.91
C ALA A 221 19.30 -21.07 20.16
N GLY A 222 18.47 -21.45 19.19
CA GLY A 222 17.75 -22.73 19.19
C GLY A 222 18.71 -23.91 19.30
N SER A 223 19.77 -23.94 18.49
CA SER A 223 20.77 -25.02 18.53
C SER A 223 21.50 -25.10 19.88
N ILE A 224 21.88 -23.95 20.46
CA ILE A 224 22.58 -23.86 21.75
C ILE A 224 21.67 -24.24 22.93
N VAL A 225 20.39 -23.85 22.92
CA VAL A 225 19.45 -24.31 23.95
C VAL A 225 19.12 -25.79 23.77
N GLY A 226 19.12 -26.31 22.54
CA GLY A 226 19.13 -27.74 22.25
C GLY A 226 20.28 -28.48 22.94
N PHE A 227 21.51 -27.95 22.89
CA PHE A 227 22.65 -28.50 23.65
C PHE A 227 22.49 -28.37 25.17
N THR A 228 21.74 -27.36 25.64
CA THR A 228 21.45 -27.15 27.06
C THR A 228 20.56 -28.26 27.61
N ILE A 229 19.41 -28.49 26.97
CA ILE A 229 18.44 -29.55 27.35
C ILE A 229 18.82 -30.94 26.80
N SER A 230 19.91 -31.04 26.03
CA SER A 230 20.41 -32.26 25.37
C SER A 230 19.44 -32.87 24.34
N GLU A 231 18.77 -32.03 23.55
CA GLU A 231 17.76 -32.41 22.54
C GLU A 231 18.30 -32.34 21.10
N PRO A 232 18.62 -33.49 20.44
CA PRO A 232 19.22 -33.54 19.10
C PRO A 232 18.37 -32.92 17.98
N LEU A 233 17.05 -32.98 18.04
CA LEU A 233 16.15 -32.42 17.03
C LEU A 233 16.28 -30.89 17.00
N LEU A 234 16.26 -30.28 18.18
CA LEU A 234 16.40 -28.83 18.34
C LEU A 234 17.81 -28.35 18.00
N VAL A 235 18.85 -29.11 18.40
CA VAL A 235 20.23 -28.90 17.94
C VAL A 235 20.30 -28.86 16.41
N SER A 236 19.70 -29.86 15.75
CA SER A 236 19.80 -30.06 14.29
C SER A 236 19.03 -29.00 13.50
N VAL A 237 17.75 -28.77 13.83
CA VAL A 237 16.91 -27.77 13.15
C VAL A 237 17.47 -26.36 13.39
N GLY A 238 17.90 -26.04 14.60
CA GLY A 238 18.54 -24.77 14.91
C GLY A 238 19.83 -24.54 14.10
N ALA A 239 20.68 -25.57 13.97
CA ALA A 239 21.90 -25.47 13.17
C ALA A 239 21.61 -25.26 11.67
N ILE A 240 20.59 -25.94 11.12
CA ILE A 240 20.15 -25.76 9.73
C ILE A 240 19.68 -24.32 9.48
N VAL A 241 18.78 -23.79 10.32
CA VAL A 241 18.28 -22.40 10.22
C VAL A 241 19.40 -21.40 10.41
N GLY A 242 20.26 -21.61 11.41
CA GLY A 242 21.41 -20.74 11.71
C GLY A 242 22.39 -20.63 10.54
N ALA A 243 22.77 -21.77 9.94
CA ALA A 243 23.65 -21.81 8.78
C ALA A 243 23.00 -21.18 7.53
N SER A 244 21.72 -21.50 7.26
CA SER A 244 20.98 -20.89 6.14
C SER A 244 20.89 -19.38 6.27
N GLY A 245 20.67 -18.86 7.49
CA GLY A 245 20.68 -17.44 7.78
C GLY A 245 22.05 -16.77 7.57
N LEU A 246 23.17 -17.42 7.94
CA LEU A 246 24.51 -16.88 7.65
C LEU A 246 24.76 -16.79 6.15
N ILE A 247 24.40 -17.83 5.38
CA ILE A 247 24.59 -17.88 3.94
C ILE A 247 23.78 -16.77 3.25
N LEU A 248 22.49 -16.62 3.60
CA LEU A 248 21.65 -15.52 3.10
C LEU A 248 22.25 -14.15 3.44
N THR A 249 22.71 -13.96 4.68
CA THR A 249 23.35 -12.71 5.12
C THR A 249 24.61 -12.41 4.31
N GLN A 250 25.43 -13.41 3.98
CA GLN A 250 26.62 -13.25 3.15
C GLN A 250 26.28 -12.90 1.70
N ILE A 251 25.24 -13.51 1.12
CA ILE A 251 24.75 -13.20 -0.23
C ILE A 251 24.24 -11.74 -0.27
N MET A 252 23.44 -11.32 0.70
CA MET A 252 22.97 -9.93 0.82
C MET A 252 24.13 -8.95 1.02
N CYS A 253 25.10 -9.27 1.87
CA CYS A 253 26.33 -8.50 2.05
C CYS A 253 27.10 -8.31 0.72
N LYS A 254 27.25 -9.38 -0.08
CA LYS A 254 27.87 -9.31 -1.42
C LYS A 254 27.07 -8.43 -2.37
N ALA A 255 25.76 -8.62 -2.45
CA ALA A 255 24.88 -7.89 -3.36
C ALA A 255 24.74 -6.39 -3.02
N MET A 256 24.86 -6.02 -1.74
CA MET A 256 24.96 -4.61 -1.31
C MET A 256 26.39 -4.06 -1.30
N ASN A 257 27.41 -4.88 -1.61
CA ASN A 257 28.84 -4.56 -1.43
C ASN A 257 29.16 -3.98 -0.02
N ARG A 258 28.59 -4.61 1.01
CA ARG A 258 28.88 -4.27 2.42
C ARG A 258 29.43 -5.50 3.12
N SER A 259 30.63 -5.38 3.68
CA SER A 259 31.15 -6.44 4.55
C SER A 259 30.31 -6.56 5.82
N LEU A 260 30.13 -7.77 6.34
CA LEU A 260 29.39 -8.03 7.58
C LEU A 260 29.93 -7.17 8.75
N GLY A 261 31.25 -6.94 8.78
CA GLY A 261 31.91 -6.06 9.75
C GLY A 261 31.49 -4.58 9.64
N SER A 262 31.21 -4.07 8.43
CA SER A 262 30.74 -2.68 8.24
C SER A 262 29.30 -2.47 8.72
N VAL A 263 28.45 -3.50 8.57
CA VAL A 263 27.08 -3.54 9.07
C VAL A 263 27.09 -3.66 10.61
N LEU A 264 27.84 -4.63 11.15
CA LEU A 264 28.01 -4.85 12.60
C LEU A 264 28.57 -3.62 13.33
N SER A 265 29.52 -2.89 12.71
CA SER A 265 30.08 -1.67 13.30
C SER A 265 29.18 -0.44 13.12
N GLY A 266 28.06 -0.54 12.38
CA GLY A 266 27.22 0.58 11.96
C GLY A 266 28.00 1.69 11.25
N SER A 267 29.08 1.34 10.57
CA SER A 267 29.92 2.31 9.85
C SER A 267 29.34 2.54 8.46
N ALA A 268 28.60 3.62 8.32
CA ALA A 268 28.54 4.29 7.02
C ALA A 268 29.99 4.58 6.58
N ARG A 269 30.34 4.22 5.34
CA ARG A 269 31.58 4.69 4.72
C ARG A 269 31.49 6.21 4.76
N LYS A 270 32.31 6.87 5.60
CA LYS A 270 32.34 8.35 5.63
C LYS A 270 32.51 8.80 4.18
N PRO A 271 31.70 9.74 3.67
CA PRO A 271 32.03 10.39 2.42
C PRO A 271 33.47 10.88 2.55
N SER A 272 34.36 10.36 1.70
CA SER A 272 35.58 11.06 1.42
C SER A 272 35.13 12.38 0.82
N VAL A 273 35.19 13.47 1.61
CA VAL A 273 35.10 14.81 1.06
C VAL A 273 36.18 14.86 0.00
N ALA A 274 35.77 14.76 -1.26
CA ALA A 274 36.65 14.91 -2.39
C ALA A 274 37.17 16.34 -2.30
N LYS A 275 38.36 16.50 -1.70
CA LYS A 275 39.11 17.75 -1.78
C LYS A 275 39.21 18.02 -3.26
N LYS A 276 38.52 19.07 -3.75
CA LYS A 276 38.67 19.54 -5.12
C LYS A 276 40.17 19.62 -5.39
N GLN A 277 40.69 18.68 -6.18
CA GLN A 277 42.09 18.72 -6.55
C GLN A 277 42.29 20.04 -7.29
N PRO A 278 43.34 20.83 -6.98
CA PRO A 278 43.62 22.04 -7.72
C PRO A 278 43.91 21.66 -9.18
N SER A 279 42.90 21.77 -10.04
CA SER A 279 43.07 21.71 -11.48
C SER A 279 44.08 22.78 -11.85
N LYS A 280 45.16 22.39 -12.54
CA LYS A 280 46.17 23.35 -12.98
C LYS A 280 45.48 24.41 -13.85
N PRO A 281 45.87 25.69 -13.76
CA PRO A 281 45.34 26.70 -14.67
C PRO A 281 45.75 26.37 -16.10
N GLN A 282 44.77 25.92 -16.89
CA GLN A 282 44.82 25.93 -18.36
C GLN A 282 43.92 27.07 -18.84
N ALA A 283 44.30 27.67 -19.97
CA ALA A 283 43.71 28.92 -20.44
C ALA A 283 42.22 28.78 -20.76
N ALA A 284 41.45 29.84 -20.51
CA ALA A 284 40.03 29.90 -20.81
C ALA A 284 39.78 29.86 -22.33
N PRO A 285 38.94 28.94 -22.83
CA PRO A 285 38.26 29.09 -24.11
C PRO A 285 37.12 30.12 -23.97
N GLU A 286 36.71 30.66 -25.11
CA GLU A 286 35.82 31.82 -25.20
C GLU A 286 34.36 31.54 -24.78
N GLN A 287 33.60 32.61 -24.52
CA GLN A 287 32.14 32.54 -24.45
C GLN A 287 31.60 32.15 -25.83
N VAL A 288 31.21 30.88 -26.00
CA VAL A 288 30.43 30.46 -27.17
C VAL A 288 28.99 30.93 -26.95
N GLU A 289 28.56 31.93 -27.71
CA GLU A 289 27.14 32.22 -27.89
C GLU A 289 26.45 30.97 -28.46
N THR A 290 25.60 30.33 -27.67
CA THR A 290 24.74 29.26 -28.16
C THR A 290 23.68 29.87 -29.08
N LYS A 291 24.01 29.95 -30.37
CA LYS A 291 23.03 30.14 -31.44
C LYS A 291 21.90 29.11 -31.29
N PRO A 292 20.67 29.43 -31.73
CA PRO A 292 19.60 28.45 -31.77
C PRO A 292 20.06 27.22 -32.55
N VAL A 293 20.04 26.06 -31.90
CA VAL A 293 20.18 24.77 -32.60
C VAL A 293 18.87 24.56 -33.35
N GLU A 294 18.95 24.37 -34.66
CA GLU A 294 17.79 24.06 -35.49
C GLU A 294 17.13 22.78 -34.97
N GLN A 295 15.80 22.76 -34.90
CA GLN A 295 15.04 21.63 -34.35
C GLN A 295 15.04 20.44 -35.33
N GLU A 296 16.15 19.70 -35.38
CA GLU A 296 16.12 18.31 -35.82
C GLU A 296 15.13 17.55 -34.94
N GLN A 297 14.20 16.84 -35.58
CA GLN A 297 13.04 16.26 -34.91
C GLN A 297 13.47 15.14 -33.96
N LYS A 298 13.51 15.43 -32.65
CA LYS A 298 13.62 14.38 -31.63
C LYS A 298 12.43 13.43 -31.74
N GLN A 299 12.72 12.20 -32.16
CA GLN A 299 11.77 11.08 -32.19
C GLN A 299 11.16 10.88 -30.79
N SER A 300 9.84 10.70 -30.71
CA SER A 300 9.13 10.64 -29.42
C SER A 300 9.49 9.36 -28.64
N ILE A 301 9.29 9.38 -27.31
CA ILE A 301 9.46 8.18 -26.46
C ILE A 301 8.57 7.05 -26.98
N GLY A 302 7.32 7.37 -27.34
CA GLY A 302 6.39 6.46 -28.00
C GLY A 302 6.92 5.84 -29.29
N ASP A 303 7.55 6.61 -30.18
CA ASP A 303 8.11 6.10 -31.44
C ASP A 303 9.33 5.20 -31.24
N ILE A 304 10.17 5.52 -30.26
CA ILE A 304 11.31 4.67 -29.89
C ILE A 304 10.78 3.35 -29.31
N LEU A 305 9.77 3.41 -28.42
CA LEU A 305 9.15 2.24 -27.81
C LEU A 305 8.40 1.36 -28.83
N ARG A 306 7.72 1.97 -29.80
CA ARG A 306 7.07 1.28 -30.94
C ARG A 306 8.06 0.63 -31.91
N ALA A 307 9.30 1.12 -31.98
CA ALA A 307 10.37 0.56 -32.83
C ALA A 307 11.19 -0.55 -32.14
N ALA A 308 11.10 -0.67 -30.81
CA ALA A 308 11.85 -1.64 -30.01
C ALA A 308 11.40 -3.09 -30.29
N LYS A 309 12.34 -4.04 -30.20
CA LYS A 309 12.08 -5.49 -30.26
C LYS A 309 12.43 -6.19 -28.96
N ARG A 310 13.35 -5.62 -28.17
CA ARG A 310 13.78 -6.11 -26.86
C ARG A 310 13.71 -4.98 -25.84
N VAL A 311 12.86 -5.17 -24.83
CA VAL A 311 12.67 -4.23 -23.71
C VAL A 311 13.02 -4.92 -22.39
N VAL A 312 13.79 -4.24 -21.55
CA VAL A 312 14.11 -4.73 -20.20
C VAL A 312 13.58 -3.75 -19.16
N ILE A 313 12.61 -4.19 -18.34
CA ILE A 313 12.04 -3.39 -17.26
C ILE A 313 12.84 -3.64 -15.98
N VAL A 314 13.22 -2.58 -15.29
CA VAL A 314 14.11 -2.58 -14.11
C VAL A 314 13.34 -2.00 -12.92
N PRO A 315 12.58 -2.84 -12.20
CA PRO A 315 11.76 -2.40 -11.07
C PRO A 315 12.63 -2.01 -9.87
N GLY A 316 12.14 -1.08 -9.07
CA GLY A 316 12.83 -0.53 -7.91
C GLY A 316 11.90 -0.17 -6.76
N TYR A 317 12.48 0.37 -5.67
CA TYR A 317 11.68 0.66 -4.48
C TYR A 317 10.63 1.77 -4.71
N GLY A 318 10.85 2.69 -5.65
CA GLY A 318 9.84 3.69 -6.03
C GLY A 318 8.56 3.07 -6.59
N MET A 319 8.66 2.01 -7.39
CA MET A 319 7.49 1.24 -7.87
C MET A 319 6.63 0.74 -6.70
N ALA A 320 7.26 0.30 -5.62
CA ALA A 320 6.59 -0.19 -4.41
C ALA A 320 6.04 0.92 -3.51
N ILE A 321 6.56 2.16 -3.59
CA ILE A 321 5.96 3.32 -2.92
C ILE A 321 4.69 3.75 -3.67
N ALA A 322 4.79 3.86 -5.00
CA ALA A 322 3.74 4.25 -5.92
C ALA A 322 2.59 3.24 -6.08
N GLN A 323 2.78 2.00 -5.59
CA GLN A 323 1.92 0.85 -5.90
C GLN A 323 1.76 0.62 -7.42
N ALA A 324 2.83 0.90 -8.17
CA ALA A 324 2.83 0.91 -9.63
C ALA A 324 2.95 -0.49 -10.27
N GLN A 325 2.98 -1.58 -9.49
CA GLN A 325 3.14 -2.95 -10.02
C GLN A 325 2.08 -3.30 -11.08
N SER A 326 0.83 -2.91 -10.89
CA SER A 326 -0.26 -3.10 -11.86
C SER A 326 -0.05 -2.32 -13.17
N HIS A 327 0.55 -1.15 -13.12
CA HIS A 327 0.83 -0.31 -14.29
C HIS A 327 2.05 -0.85 -15.07
N VAL A 328 3.02 -1.44 -14.34
CA VAL A 328 4.08 -2.26 -14.93
C VAL A 328 3.54 -3.52 -15.62
N LYS A 329 2.50 -4.16 -15.07
CA LYS A 329 1.79 -5.28 -15.73
C LYS A 329 1.05 -4.83 -16.99
N SER A 330 0.32 -3.72 -16.95
CA SER A 330 -0.33 -3.13 -18.14
C SER A 330 0.68 -2.79 -19.24
N LEU A 331 1.84 -2.26 -18.88
CA LEU A 331 2.92 -1.97 -19.84
C LEU A 331 3.53 -3.25 -20.42
N LEU A 332 3.78 -4.28 -19.60
CA LEU A 332 4.20 -5.60 -20.07
C LEU A 332 3.21 -6.16 -21.10
N ASP A 333 1.91 -6.13 -20.80
CA ASP A 333 0.87 -6.71 -21.65
C ASP A 333 0.74 -5.93 -22.97
N ALA A 334 0.76 -4.59 -22.91
CA ALA A 334 0.70 -3.73 -24.09
C ALA A 334 1.89 -3.92 -25.04
N LEU A 335 3.11 -4.04 -24.50
CA LEU A 335 4.33 -4.34 -25.27
C LEU A 335 4.28 -5.76 -25.86
N THR A 336 3.90 -6.75 -25.05
CA THR A 336 3.83 -8.16 -25.47
C THR A 336 2.77 -8.38 -26.55
N ALA A 337 1.64 -7.68 -26.48
CA ALA A 337 0.59 -7.69 -27.50
C ALA A 337 1.04 -7.12 -28.87
N LYS A 338 2.11 -6.30 -28.91
CA LYS A 338 2.79 -5.88 -30.15
C LYS A 338 3.91 -6.84 -30.61
N GLY A 339 4.11 -7.96 -29.91
CA GLY A 339 5.16 -8.94 -30.20
C GLY A 339 6.56 -8.54 -29.74
N ILE A 340 6.68 -7.54 -28.85
CA ILE A 340 7.95 -7.08 -28.30
C ILE A 340 8.40 -8.07 -27.22
N ASN A 341 9.68 -8.46 -27.23
CA ASN A 341 10.25 -9.32 -26.19
C ASN A 341 10.53 -8.48 -24.93
N VAL A 342 9.71 -8.66 -23.88
CA VAL A 342 9.87 -7.98 -22.60
C VAL A 342 10.45 -8.93 -21.56
N ARG A 343 11.44 -8.47 -20.80
CA ARG A 343 11.94 -9.16 -19.59
C ARG A 343 12.09 -8.18 -18.44
N PHE A 344 12.16 -8.72 -17.22
CA PHE A 344 12.45 -7.98 -16.00
C PHE A 344 13.85 -8.29 -15.53
N ALA A 345 14.62 -7.24 -15.24
CA ALA A 345 15.94 -7.37 -14.64
C ALA A 345 15.85 -7.05 -13.15
N ILE A 346 15.92 -8.09 -12.33
CA ILE A 346 15.80 -7.98 -10.87
C ILE A 346 17.20 -7.84 -10.27
N HIS A 347 17.44 -6.69 -9.62
CA HIS A 347 18.62 -6.54 -8.77
C HIS A 347 18.35 -7.20 -7.40
N PRO A 348 19.24 -8.06 -6.86
CA PRO A 348 18.96 -8.86 -5.65
C PRO A 348 18.64 -8.06 -4.37
N VAL A 349 18.87 -6.74 -4.38
CA VAL A 349 18.59 -5.84 -3.25
C VAL A 349 17.66 -4.66 -3.61
N ALA A 350 16.97 -4.73 -4.77
CA ALA A 350 15.91 -3.78 -5.11
C ALA A 350 14.72 -3.90 -4.13
N GLY A 351 14.38 -2.80 -3.45
CA GLY A 351 13.27 -2.76 -2.48
C GLY A 351 13.73 -2.62 -1.02
N ARG A 352 13.04 -3.31 -0.11
CA ARG A 352 13.38 -3.36 1.34
C ARG A 352 13.56 -4.76 1.92
N MET A 353 13.56 -5.79 1.08
CA MET A 353 13.90 -7.17 1.45
C MET A 353 14.41 -7.93 0.22
N PRO A 354 15.16 -9.04 0.38
CA PRO A 354 15.43 -9.96 -0.72
C PRO A 354 14.13 -10.40 -1.37
N GLY A 355 14.10 -10.46 -2.70
CA GLY A 355 12.92 -10.89 -3.46
C GLY A 355 11.74 -9.90 -3.52
N HIS A 356 11.88 -8.67 -2.97
CA HIS A 356 10.76 -7.72 -2.86
C HIS A 356 10.11 -7.39 -4.21
N MET A 357 10.91 -7.23 -5.28
CA MET A 357 10.38 -6.98 -6.63
C MET A 357 9.72 -8.23 -7.22
N ASN A 358 10.33 -9.41 -7.05
CA ASN A 358 9.78 -10.67 -7.56
C ASN A 358 8.40 -10.99 -6.93
N VAL A 359 8.20 -10.60 -5.66
CA VAL A 359 6.92 -10.75 -4.95
C VAL A 359 5.88 -9.77 -5.47
N LEU A 360 6.20 -8.46 -5.55
CA LEU A 360 5.24 -7.45 -6.03
C LEU A 360 4.86 -7.61 -7.51
N LEU A 361 5.73 -8.18 -8.34
CA LEU A 361 5.41 -8.51 -9.73
C LEU A 361 4.57 -9.79 -9.84
N ALA A 362 4.80 -10.78 -8.97
CA ALA A 362 3.96 -11.99 -8.92
C ALA A 362 2.57 -11.73 -8.32
N GLU A 363 2.42 -10.70 -7.48
CA GLU A 363 1.13 -10.20 -6.95
C GLU A 363 0.19 -9.69 -8.06
N VAL A 364 0.74 -9.35 -9.24
CA VAL A 364 0.01 -8.89 -10.44
C VAL A 364 0.24 -9.81 -11.64
N ASP A 365 0.44 -11.11 -11.40
CA ASP A 365 0.55 -12.17 -12.42
C ASP A 365 1.62 -11.94 -13.51
N VAL A 366 2.74 -11.28 -13.19
CA VAL A 366 3.93 -11.32 -14.05
C VAL A 366 4.55 -12.71 -13.96
N PRO A 367 4.75 -13.44 -15.08
CA PRO A 367 5.38 -14.75 -15.05
C PRO A 367 6.84 -14.68 -14.55
N TYR A 368 7.19 -15.52 -13.57
CA TYR A 368 8.57 -15.66 -13.06
C TYR A 368 9.61 -15.95 -14.16
N GLU A 369 9.19 -16.52 -15.29
CA GLU A 369 10.05 -16.84 -16.44
C GLU A 369 10.49 -15.60 -17.22
N LEU A 370 9.84 -14.45 -17.00
CA LEU A 370 10.30 -13.15 -17.47
C LEU A 370 11.22 -12.44 -16.45
N MET A 371 11.30 -12.92 -15.21
CA MET A 371 12.12 -12.33 -14.15
C MET A 371 13.52 -12.94 -14.15
N CYS A 372 14.49 -12.22 -14.71
CA CYS A 372 15.88 -12.60 -14.72
C CYS A 372 16.64 -11.93 -13.56
N GLU A 373 17.49 -12.69 -12.89
CA GLU A 373 18.41 -12.13 -11.88
C GLU A 373 19.55 -11.36 -12.57
N MET A 374 20.09 -10.34 -11.89
CA MET A 374 21.13 -9.44 -12.39
C MET A 374 22.32 -10.13 -13.09
N ASP A 375 22.86 -11.21 -12.51
CA ASP A 375 24.03 -11.92 -13.05
C ASP A 375 23.71 -12.59 -14.41
N ASP A 376 22.46 -12.97 -14.67
CA ASP A 376 22.02 -13.63 -15.91
C ASP A 376 21.65 -12.62 -17.02
N ILE A 377 21.12 -11.44 -16.67
CA ILE A 377 20.63 -10.44 -17.64
C ILE A 377 21.61 -9.30 -17.95
N ASN A 378 22.60 -9.04 -17.10
CA ASN A 378 23.62 -8.02 -17.38
C ASN A 378 24.34 -8.16 -18.74
N PRO A 379 24.65 -9.38 -19.24
CA PRO A 379 25.21 -9.55 -20.59
C PRO A 379 24.32 -9.02 -21.72
N ASP A 380 23.00 -9.00 -21.52
CA ASP A 380 22.02 -8.75 -22.59
C ASP A 380 21.68 -7.27 -22.77
N PHE A 381 22.03 -6.38 -21.84
CA PHE A 381 21.75 -4.95 -21.98
C PHE A 381 22.40 -4.35 -23.23
N ALA A 382 23.60 -4.81 -23.61
CA ALA A 382 24.30 -4.37 -24.82
C ALA A 382 23.54 -4.71 -26.13
N GLU A 383 22.61 -5.68 -26.11
CA GLU A 383 21.73 -5.97 -27.25
C GLU A 383 20.26 -5.58 -27.01
N THR A 384 19.96 -4.82 -25.96
CA THR A 384 18.61 -4.36 -25.59
C THR A 384 18.29 -3.03 -26.26
N ASP A 385 17.08 -2.89 -26.80
CA ASP A 385 16.67 -1.66 -27.52
C ASP A 385 16.24 -0.55 -26.55
N VAL A 386 15.48 -0.90 -25.51
CA VAL A 386 15.05 0.04 -24.46
C VAL A 386 15.15 -0.61 -23.08
N ALA A 387 15.80 0.06 -22.12
CA ALA A 387 15.68 -0.26 -20.71
C ALA A 387 14.71 0.72 -20.02
N ILE A 388 13.72 0.22 -19.27
CA ILE A 388 12.73 1.04 -18.56
C ILE A 388 12.98 0.90 -17.05
N VAL A 389 13.57 1.92 -16.46
CA VAL A 389 13.89 1.98 -15.02
C VAL A 389 12.70 2.53 -14.25
N VAL A 390 12.14 1.77 -13.32
CA VAL A 390 10.90 2.11 -12.61
C VAL A 390 11.14 2.23 -11.11
N GLY A 391 11.28 3.45 -10.60
CA GLY A 391 11.53 3.70 -9.18
C GLY A 391 12.89 3.19 -8.69
N SER A 392 13.89 3.12 -9.57
CA SER A 392 15.21 2.53 -9.32
C SER A 392 16.32 3.57 -9.49
N CYS A 393 17.22 3.66 -8.51
CA CYS A 393 18.32 4.63 -8.48
C CYS A 393 19.66 3.94 -8.16
N ASP A 394 19.94 3.60 -6.89
CA ASP A 394 21.24 3.03 -6.49
C ASP A 394 21.61 1.75 -7.25
N VAL A 395 20.63 0.88 -7.51
CA VAL A 395 20.81 -0.43 -8.17
C VAL A 395 21.10 -0.36 -9.69
N VAL A 396 20.98 0.84 -10.28
CA VAL A 396 21.30 1.14 -11.68
C VAL A 396 22.39 2.22 -11.81
N ASN A 397 23.09 2.57 -10.73
CA ASN A 397 23.99 3.72 -10.68
C ASN A 397 25.42 3.38 -11.16
N PRO A 398 25.90 3.87 -12.34
CA PRO A 398 27.22 3.54 -12.87
C PRO A 398 28.39 4.07 -12.03
N ALA A 399 28.14 5.00 -11.10
CA ALA A 399 29.14 5.44 -10.13
C ALA A 399 29.62 4.29 -9.22
N ALA A 400 28.83 3.22 -9.06
CA ALA A 400 29.27 2.00 -8.37
C ALA A 400 30.52 1.36 -9.01
N ASN A 401 30.70 1.49 -10.32
CA ASN A 401 31.84 0.95 -11.06
C ASN A 401 33.07 1.88 -11.09
N THR A 402 32.92 3.17 -10.77
CA THR A 402 33.92 4.20 -11.10
C THR A 402 34.25 5.21 -9.98
N ALA A 403 33.30 5.53 -9.10
CA ALA A 403 33.43 6.63 -8.14
C ALA A 403 34.09 6.17 -6.83
N GLU A 404 35.41 5.97 -6.85
CA GLU A 404 36.20 5.52 -5.71
C GLU A 404 35.88 6.29 -4.41
N GLY A 405 35.68 5.55 -3.31
CA GLY A 405 35.41 6.13 -1.98
C GLY A 405 33.94 6.40 -1.66
N THR A 406 33.03 6.34 -2.63
CA THR A 406 31.57 6.42 -2.38
C THR A 406 31.05 5.19 -1.64
N PRO A 407 29.88 5.28 -0.94
CA PRO A 407 29.22 4.13 -0.32
C PRO A 407 28.94 2.95 -1.27
N ILE A 408 28.70 3.22 -2.57
CA ILE A 408 28.36 2.19 -3.58
C ILE A 408 29.56 1.68 -4.39
N TYR A 409 30.77 2.26 -4.26
CA TYR A 409 31.90 1.82 -5.08
C TYR A 409 32.31 0.36 -4.83
N GLY A 410 32.20 -0.46 -5.87
CA GLY A 410 32.34 -1.92 -5.87
C GLY A 410 31.01 -2.69 -5.81
N MET A 411 29.86 -2.00 -5.79
CA MET A 411 28.54 -2.62 -5.81
C MET A 411 28.23 -3.14 -7.21
N PRO A 412 27.85 -4.42 -7.37
CA PRO A 412 27.21 -4.87 -8.61
C PRO A 412 25.97 -4.03 -8.87
N VAL A 413 25.78 -3.60 -10.12
CA VAL A 413 24.60 -2.85 -10.57
C VAL A 413 24.05 -3.50 -11.84
N LEU A 414 22.81 -3.16 -12.19
CA LEU A 414 22.29 -3.48 -13.50
C LEU A 414 22.91 -2.53 -14.52
N ASP A 415 23.52 -3.09 -15.56
CA ASP A 415 24.28 -2.40 -16.62
C ASP A 415 23.35 -1.69 -17.64
N VAL A 416 22.33 -0.97 -17.14
CA VAL A 416 21.27 -0.35 -17.95
C VAL A 416 21.81 0.74 -18.89
N ASP A 417 22.96 1.33 -18.56
CA ASP A 417 23.70 2.30 -19.37
C ASP A 417 24.12 1.74 -20.74
N LYS A 418 24.20 0.41 -20.88
CA LYS A 418 24.58 -0.29 -22.12
C LYS A 418 23.42 -0.52 -23.08
N ALA A 419 22.17 -0.30 -22.67
CA ALA A 419 21.01 -0.35 -23.57
C ALA A 419 21.01 0.84 -24.54
N LYS A 420 20.42 0.68 -25.73
CA LYS A 420 20.44 1.72 -26.78
C LYS A 420 19.68 2.98 -26.38
N HIS A 421 18.60 2.82 -25.60
CA HIS A 421 17.85 3.90 -24.97
C HIS A 421 17.49 3.49 -23.53
N VAL A 422 17.39 4.46 -22.63
CA VAL A 422 16.91 4.23 -21.26
C VAL A 422 15.82 5.24 -20.92
N PHE A 423 14.70 4.78 -20.37
CA PHE A 423 13.62 5.62 -19.86
C PHE A 423 13.54 5.46 -18.35
N VAL A 424 13.62 6.56 -17.59
CA VAL A 424 13.72 6.54 -16.13
C VAL A 424 12.49 7.16 -15.50
N CYS A 425 11.59 6.32 -14.97
CA CYS A 425 10.38 6.68 -14.25
C CYS A 425 10.69 6.80 -12.74
N ASN A 426 11.19 7.96 -12.31
CA ASN A 426 11.62 8.24 -10.94
C ASN A 426 11.09 9.61 -10.49
N LEU A 427 10.68 9.75 -9.21
CA LEU A 427 10.12 10.99 -8.65
C LEU A 427 10.99 12.23 -8.88
N ASP A 428 12.31 12.09 -8.76
CA ASP A 428 13.27 13.15 -9.05
C ASP A 428 14.65 12.56 -9.38
N THR A 429 15.61 13.45 -9.68
CA THR A 429 17.02 13.12 -9.92
C THR A 429 17.86 13.02 -8.64
N LYS A 430 17.27 13.14 -7.44
CA LYS A 430 18.04 13.18 -6.19
C LYS A 430 18.68 11.81 -5.92
N PRO A 431 19.79 11.77 -5.15
CA PRO A 431 20.39 10.53 -4.69
C PRO A 431 19.41 9.56 -4.05
N GLY A 432 19.64 8.26 -4.29
CA GLY A 432 18.90 7.17 -3.65
C GLY A 432 19.25 7.02 -2.16
N TYR A 433 19.05 5.81 -1.63
CA TYR A 433 19.42 5.51 -0.24
C TYR A 433 20.92 5.70 0.02
N SER A 434 21.77 5.52 -1.01
CA SER A 434 23.23 5.69 -0.87
C SER A 434 23.68 7.11 -0.55
N GLY A 435 22.89 8.13 -0.90
CA GLY A 435 23.32 9.54 -0.88
C GLY A 435 24.38 9.89 -1.93
N VAL A 436 24.49 9.11 -3.01
CA VAL A 436 25.37 9.36 -4.17
C VAL A 436 24.52 9.73 -5.39
N ASP A 437 24.92 10.78 -6.10
CA ASP A 437 24.31 11.18 -7.38
C ASP A 437 24.44 10.07 -8.44
N ASN A 438 23.59 10.06 -9.46
CA ASN A 438 23.54 8.99 -10.46
C ASN A 438 23.92 9.49 -11.86
N PRO A 439 25.15 9.23 -12.35
CA PRO A 439 25.61 9.65 -13.68
C PRO A 439 24.83 9.03 -14.85
N LEU A 440 23.98 8.02 -14.62
CA LEU A 440 23.04 7.53 -15.62
C LEU A 440 22.16 8.66 -16.17
N TYR A 441 21.76 9.60 -15.31
CA TYR A 441 20.83 10.68 -15.67
C TYR A 441 21.45 11.73 -16.61
N ASP A 442 22.77 11.77 -16.71
CA ASP A 442 23.52 12.70 -17.57
C ASP A 442 23.86 12.12 -18.96
N LEU A 443 23.52 10.84 -19.22
CA LEU A 443 23.88 10.16 -20.47
C LEU A 443 22.91 10.53 -21.63
N PRO A 444 23.42 10.75 -22.86
CA PRO A 444 22.65 11.39 -23.94
C PRO A 444 21.52 10.52 -24.53
N HIS A 445 21.53 9.21 -24.27
CA HIS A 445 20.50 8.25 -24.70
C HIS A 445 19.47 7.93 -23.60
N VAL A 446 19.57 8.60 -22.45
CA VAL A 446 18.68 8.46 -21.30
C VAL A 446 17.65 9.59 -21.31
N GLN A 447 16.39 9.26 -21.08
CA GLN A 447 15.30 10.24 -20.95
C GLN A 447 14.62 10.07 -19.59
N LEU A 448 14.44 11.19 -18.89
CA LEU A 448 13.89 11.23 -17.55
C LEU A 448 12.39 11.52 -17.60
N LEU A 449 11.59 10.58 -17.09
CA LEU A 449 10.17 10.75 -16.82
C LEU A 449 10.05 10.99 -15.32
N LEU A 450 10.07 12.28 -14.95
CA LEU A 450 9.99 12.71 -13.55
C LEU A 450 8.53 12.93 -13.15
N GLY A 451 8.16 12.45 -11.97
CA GLY A 451 6.79 12.34 -11.48
C GLY A 451 6.60 11.05 -10.67
N ASP A 452 5.40 10.75 -10.19
CA ASP A 452 5.19 9.45 -9.56
C ASP A 452 5.46 8.31 -10.56
N ALA A 453 5.90 7.14 -10.06
CA ALA A 453 6.21 6.01 -10.92
C ALA A 453 4.97 5.48 -11.67
N LYS A 454 3.76 5.64 -11.10
CA LYS A 454 2.50 5.36 -11.80
C LYS A 454 2.28 6.34 -12.95
N GLU A 455 2.25 7.65 -12.66
CA GLU A 455 2.05 8.73 -13.65
C GLU A 455 3.04 8.61 -14.81
N SER A 456 4.30 8.32 -14.49
CA SER A 456 5.39 8.14 -15.46
C SER A 456 5.18 6.94 -16.39
N LEU A 457 4.60 5.85 -15.87
CA LEU A 457 4.25 4.65 -16.65
C LEU A 457 2.98 4.86 -17.47
N ASP A 458 1.95 5.49 -16.90
CA ASP A 458 0.73 5.87 -17.60
C ASP A 458 1.04 6.82 -18.76
N ARG A 459 1.96 7.77 -18.56
CA ARG A 459 2.50 8.61 -19.63
C ARG A 459 3.27 7.82 -20.68
N LEU A 460 4.10 6.86 -20.29
CA LEU A 460 4.83 5.98 -21.23
C LEU A 460 3.87 5.16 -22.09
N LEU A 461 2.79 4.65 -21.49
CA LEU A 461 1.75 3.87 -22.13
C LEU A 461 0.85 4.74 -23.02
N LYS A 462 0.54 5.98 -22.60
CA LYS A 462 -0.11 7.00 -23.43
C LYS A 462 0.76 7.42 -24.60
N GLU A 463 2.05 7.72 -24.44
CA GLU A 463 2.93 8.09 -25.56
C GLU A 463 3.14 6.92 -26.53
N PHE A 464 3.17 5.66 -26.04
CA PHE A 464 3.13 4.44 -26.87
C PHE A 464 1.83 4.31 -27.71
N ASN A 465 0.77 5.02 -27.33
CA ASN A 465 -0.50 5.14 -28.07
C ASN A 465 -0.59 6.45 -28.90
N GLY A 466 -0.48 7.66 -28.29
CA GLY A 466 -0.02 8.93 -28.92
C GLY A 466 -0.76 10.26 -28.57
N GLU A 467 -0.47 10.95 -27.44
CA GLU A 467 -1.22 12.15 -26.91
C GLU A 467 -0.32 13.18 -26.13
N VAL A 468 -0.35 14.54 -26.34
CA VAL A 468 0.56 15.58 -25.68
C VAL A 468 0.09 17.11 -25.70
N ALA A 469 0.39 17.99 -24.68
CA ALA A 469 0.33 19.52 -24.67
C ALA A 469 1.12 20.28 -23.51
N ALA A 470 1.12 21.66 -23.36
CA ALA A 470 1.95 22.51 -22.40
C ALA A 470 1.50 24.05 -22.12
N PRO A 471 2.04 24.85 -21.12
CA PRO A 471 1.36 26.01 -20.39
C PRO A 471 2.07 27.43 -20.15
N ALA A 472 1.42 28.45 -19.46
CA ALA A 472 1.98 29.62 -18.62
C ALA A 472 1.03 30.80 -18.07
N GLU A 473 1.15 31.26 -16.78
CA GLU A 473 0.91 32.62 -16.07
C GLU A 473 -0.50 33.38 -15.99
N ALA A 474 -0.85 34.42 -15.14
CA ALA A 474 -0.67 34.83 -13.68
C ALA A 474 -1.35 36.21 -13.18
N ALA A 475 -1.74 36.41 -11.87
CA ALA A 475 -1.98 37.65 -11.00
C ALA A 475 -3.20 38.68 -11.18
N SER A 476 -3.76 39.55 -10.24
CA SER A 476 -3.55 40.03 -8.80
C SER A 476 -4.79 40.81 -8.10
N PRO A 477 -4.83 41.22 -6.77
CA PRO A 477 -6.07 41.49 -5.91
C PRO A 477 -6.25 42.81 -5.00
N ALA A 478 -7.36 43.02 -4.22
CA ALA A 478 -7.55 43.99 -3.04
C ALA A 478 -8.92 44.03 -2.20
N SER A 479 -8.91 44.04 -0.83
CA SER A 479 -9.93 43.69 0.26
C SER A 479 -11.23 44.56 0.60
N ALA A 480 -12.30 44.18 1.39
CA ALA A 480 -12.97 42.90 1.87
C ALA A 480 -14.31 43.01 2.74
N THR A 481 -15.06 41.88 2.93
CA THR A 481 -16.08 41.43 3.98
C THR A 481 -17.58 41.88 4.09
N ASP A 482 -18.38 41.02 4.76
CA ASP A 482 -19.58 41.29 5.63
C ASP A 482 -21.06 41.29 5.11
N SER A 483 -21.38 40.68 3.95
CA SER A 483 -22.77 40.52 3.43
C SER A 483 -23.37 39.10 3.61
N GLU A 484 -22.76 38.32 4.48
CA GLU A 484 -22.35 36.96 4.11
C GLU A 484 -23.45 35.92 3.81
N LYS A 485 -24.55 35.82 4.59
CA LYS A 485 -25.51 34.72 4.39
C LYS A 485 -26.44 34.91 3.19
N SER A 486 -26.75 36.15 2.81
CA SER A 486 -27.41 36.45 1.53
C SER A 486 -26.41 36.44 0.37
N SER A 487 -25.13 36.68 0.66
CA SER A 487 -24.05 36.64 -0.32
C SER A 487 -23.82 35.21 -0.83
N LEU A 488 -23.62 34.24 0.07
CA LEU A 488 -23.32 32.84 -0.27
C LEU A 488 -24.32 32.20 -1.25
N SER A 489 -25.62 32.32 -0.98
CA SER A 489 -26.65 31.77 -1.88
C SER A 489 -26.64 32.47 -3.24
N SER A 490 -26.38 33.79 -3.29
CA SER A 490 -26.28 34.55 -4.54
C SER A 490 -24.99 34.26 -5.34
N ILE A 491 -23.88 33.96 -4.66
CA ILE A 491 -22.59 33.59 -5.29
C ILE A 491 -22.71 32.19 -5.90
N LEU A 492 -23.16 31.20 -5.12
CA LEU A 492 -23.26 29.81 -5.57
C LEU A 492 -24.30 29.65 -6.70
N ARG A 493 -25.52 30.20 -6.52
CA ARG A 493 -26.58 30.13 -7.56
C ARG A 493 -26.33 31.05 -8.76
N GLY A 494 -25.36 31.95 -8.67
CA GLY A 494 -24.95 32.86 -9.75
C GLY A 494 -23.75 32.38 -10.56
N ALA A 495 -23.01 31.38 -10.07
CA ALA A 495 -21.80 30.88 -10.68
C ALA A 495 -22.07 30.12 -11.98
N LYS A 496 -21.18 30.27 -12.96
CA LYS A 496 -21.16 29.48 -14.21
C LYS A 496 -19.88 28.68 -14.37
N LYS A 497 -18.77 29.14 -13.78
CA LYS A 497 -17.55 28.36 -13.54
C LYS A 497 -17.27 28.30 -12.04
N ALA A 498 -17.04 27.10 -11.50
CA ALA A 498 -16.59 26.88 -10.14
C ALA A 498 -15.37 25.94 -10.08
N ILE A 499 -14.41 26.23 -9.21
CA ILE A 499 -13.21 25.39 -9.02
C ILE A 499 -13.07 25.00 -7.54
N ILE A 500 -13.19 23.72 -7.23
CA ILE A 500 -13.06 23.20 -5.86
C ILE A 500 -11.61 22.78 -5.62
N VAL A 501 -11.03 23.25 -4.51
CA VAL A 501 -9.63 23.02 -4.13
C VAL A 501 -9.58 22.13 -2.89
N PRO A 502 -9.51 20.79 -3.05
CA PRO A 502 -9.40 19.85 -1.94
C PRO A 502 -8.05 19.97 -1.23
N GLY A 503 -8.04 19.81 0.09
CA GLY A 503 -6.85 19.89 0.92
C GLY A 503 -6.84 18.88 2.06
N TYR A 504 -5.74 18.83 2.82
CA TYR A 504 -5.57 17.81 3.86
C TYR A 504 -6.63 17.90 4.99
N GLY A 505 -7.22 19.07 5.24
CA GLY A 505 -8.35 19.23 6.16
C GLY A 505 -9.63 18.50 5.71
N MET A 506 -9.91 18.42 4.40
CA MET A 506 -10.99 17.58 3.85
C MET A 506 -10.78 16.12 4.25
N ALA A 507 -9.55 15.62 4.14
CA ALA A 507 -9.19 14.26 4.49
C ALA A 507 -9.22 13.99 6.01
N ILE A 508 -8.92 14.99 6.85
CA ILE A 508 -9.08 14.87 8.31
C ILE A 508 -10.57 14.75 8.66
N ALA A 509 -11.43 15.59 8.06
CA ALA A 509 -12.86 15.63 8.31
C ALA A 509 -13.67 14.49 7.63
N GLN A 510 -13.01 13.65 6.80
CA GLN A 510 -13.67 12.66 5.93
C GLN A 510 -14.78 13.28 5.08
N ALA A 511 -14.51 14.49 4.57
CA ALA A 511 -15.49 15.34 3.93
C ALA A 511 -15.63 15.10 2.41
N GLN A 512 -14.91 14.14 1.82
CA GLN A 512 -14.88 13.90 0.36
C GLN A 512 -16.28 13.71 -0.25
N GLY A 513 -17.20 13.01 0.43
CA GLY A 513 -18.59 12.86 -0.04
C GLY A 513 -19.41 14.16 -0.04
N HIS A 514 -19.14 15.10 0.88
CA HIS A 514 -19.83 16.39 0.96
C HIS A 514 -19.26 17.36 -0.08
N VAL A 515 -17.96 17.23 -0.39
CA VAL A 515 -17.30 17.92 -1.50
C VAL A 515 -17.90 17.49 -2.84
N LYS A 516 -18.18 16.19 -3.04
CA LYS A 516 -18.92 15.74 -4.21
C LYS A 516 -20.36 16.26 -4.22
N GLN A 517 -21.12 16.10 -3.13
CA GLN A 517 -22.52 16.58 -3.07
C GLN A 517 -22.63 18.08 -3.42
N LEU A 518 -21.64 18.89 -3.06
CA LEU A 518 -21.59 20.31 -3.42
C LEU A 518 -21.27 20.54 -4.91
N ALA A 519 -20.41 19.72 -5.51
CA ALA A 519 -20.15 19.75 -6.95
C ALA A 519 -21.38 19.31 -7.75
N ASP A 520 -21.97 18.17 -7.41
CA ASP A 520 -23.18 17.63 -8.05
C ASP A 520 -24.31 18.67 -8.00
N ALA A 521 -24.54 19.33 -6.85
CA ALA A 521 -25.56 20.38 -6.68
C ALA A 521 -25.28 21.69 -7.46
N LEU A 522 -24.02 21.99 -7.77
CA LEU A 522 -23.62 23.11 -8.64
C LEU A 522 -23.83 22.75 -10.13
N GLU A 523 -23.51 21.52 -10.51
CA GLU A 523 -23.72 21.00 -11.87
C GLU A 523 -25.21 20.85 -12.22
N GLU A 524 -26.05 20.42 -11.27
CA GLU A 524 -27.52 20.41 -11.42
C GLU A 524 -28.10 21.81 -11.75
N GLN A 525 -27.44 22.88 -11.32
CA GLN A 525 -27.82 24.27 -11.62
C GLN A 525 -27.16 24.82 -12.89
N GLY A 526 -26.35 24.01 -13.58
CA GLY A 526 -25.67 24.37 -14.83
C GLY A 526 -24.32 25.06 -14.66
N THR A 527 -23.67 24.92 -13.50
CA THR A 527 -22.29 25.38 -13.27
C THR A 527 -21.29 24.38 -13.85
N ASP A 528 -20.28 24.85 -14.59
CA ASP A 528 -19.08 24.09 -14.95
C ASP A 528 -18.19 23.93 -13.72
N VAL A 529 -18.09 22.72 -13.16
CA VAL A 529 -17.33 22.44 -11.92
C VAL A 529 -16.09 21.61 -12.21
N LYS A 530 -14.93 22.13 -11.77
CA LYS A 530 -13.64 21.44 -11.83
C LYS A 530 -13.02 21.32 -10.44
N PHE A 531 -12.10 20.38 -10.29
CA PHE A 531 -11.32 20.18 -9.06
C PHE A 531 -9.86 20.51 -9.32
N ALA A 532 -9.36 21.53 -8.64
CA ALA A 532 -7.97 21.96 -8.73
C ALA A 532 -7.10 21.17 -7.76
N ILE A 533 -6.35 20.22 -8.30
CA ILE A 533 -5.46 19.35 -7.53
C ILE A 533 -4.07 19.98 -7.44
N HIS A 534 -3.55 20.08 -6.23
CA HIS A 534 -2.16 20.42 -5.99
C HIS A 534 -1.33 19.16 -5.68
N PRO A 535 -0.17 18.94 -6.30
CA PRO A 535 0.58 17.67 -6.19
C PRO A 535 1.11 17.36 -4.78
N VAL A 536 1.10 18.32 -3.85
CA VAL A 536 1.39 18.11 -2.41
C VAL A 536 0.21 18.40 -1.48
N ALA A 537 -1.03 18.44 -1.98
CA ALA A 537 -2.22 18.47 -1.13
C ALA A 537 -2.43 17.11 -0.43
N GLY A 538 -2.04 17.00 0.83
CA GLY A 538 -2.24 15.79 1.64
C GLY A 538 -1.03 15.37 2.46
N ARG A 539 -0.83 14.06 2.61
CA ARG A 539 0.37 13.46 3.22
C ARG A 539 1.22 12.64 2.24
N MET A 540 0.79 12.58 0.99
CA MET A 540 1.46 11.96 -0.16
C MET A 540 0.92 12.60 -1.45
N PRO A 541 1.66 12.59 -2.57
CA PRO A 541 1.11 12.95 -3.88
C PRO A 541 -0.08 12.07 -4.26
N GLY A 542 -0.94 12.56 -5.16
CA GLY A 542 -2.15 11.86 -5.60
C GLY A 542 -3.26 11.68 -4.55
N HIS A 543 -3.05 12.13 -3.31
CA HIS A 543 -3.94 11.83 -2.17
C HIS A 543 -5.34 12.44 -2.31
N MET A 544 -5.46 13.63 -2.91
CA MET A 544 -6.78 14.22 -3.20
C MET A 544 -7.46 13.49 -4.35
N ASN A 545 -6.73 13.11 -5.39
CA ASN A 545 -7.26 12.37 -6.54
C ASN A 545 -7.84 11.02 -6.10
N VAL A 546 -7.17 10.33 -5.17
CA VAL A 546 -7.68 9.07 -4.57
C VAL A 546 -8.97 9.32 -3.78
N LEU A 547 -9.01 10.31 -2.88
CA LEU A 547 -10.19 10.59 -2.05
C LEU A 547 -11.40 11.10 -2.86
N LEU A 548 -11.18 11.79 -3.97
CA LEU A 548 -12.26 12.21 -4.87
C LEU A 548 -12.71 11.07 -5.81
N ALA A 549 -11.79 10.22 -6.28
CA ALA A 549 -12.14 9.01 -7.03
C ALA A 549 -12.81 7.94 -6.15
N GLU A 550 -12.58 7.92 -4.84
CA GLU A 550 -13.29 7.09 -3.85
C GLU A 550 -14.80 7.34 -3.88
N VAL A 551 -15.23 8.58 -4.10
CA VAL A 551 -16.64 9.00 -4.15
C VAL A 551 -17.19 9.19 -5.57
N ASP A 552 -16.49 8.70 -6.59
CA ASP A 552 -16.86 8.83 -8.02
C ASP A 552 -16.91 10.28 -8.51
N VAL A 553 -15.93 11.12 -8.18
CA VAL A 553 -15.64 12.33 -8.98
C VAL A 553 -14.94 11.90 -10.28
N PRO A 554 -15.42 12.32 -11.47
CA PRO A 554 -14.80 12.00 -12.75
C PRO A 554 -13.36 12.53 -12.87
N TYR A 555 -12.44 11.70 -13.37
CA TYR A 555 -11.01 12.04 -13.52
C TYR A 555 -10.75 13.20 -14.48
N ASP A 556 -11.62 13.40 -15.48
CA ASP A 556 -11.62 14.53 -16.42
C ASP A 556 -11.90 15.89 -15.75
N LYS A 557 -12.54 15.88 -14.56
CA LYS A 557 -12.72 17.07 -13.71
C LYS A 557 -11.60 17.25 -12.69
N LEU A 558 -10.70 16.28 -12.53
CA LEU A 558 -9.54 16.39 -11.63
C LEU A 558 -8.37 17.03 -12.41
N CYS A 559 -8.34 18.35 -12.42
CA CYS A 559 -7.35 19.14 -13.14
C CYS A 559 -6.13 19.41 -12.24
N GLU A 560 -4.94 19.07 -12.71
CA GLU A 560 -3.69 19.35 -11.99
C GLU A 560 -3.34 20.85 -12.03
N MET A 561 -2.60 21.32 -11.03
CA MET A 561 -2.24 22.73 -10.79
C MET A 561 -1.83 23.51 -12.05
N ASP A 562 -0.93 22.96 -12.88
CA ASP A 562 -0.40 23.67 -14.06
C ASP A 562 -1.45 23.88 -15.16
N ASP A 563 -2.44 22.98 -15.27
CA ASP A 563 -3.53 23.07 -16.23
C ASP A 563 -4.66 23.98 -15.74
N ILE A 564 -4.94 23.97 -14.42
CA ILE A 564 -6.10 24.64 -13.82
C ILE A 564 -5.83 26.08 -13.38
N ASN A 565 -4.58 26.44 -13.05
CA ASN A 565 -4.25 27.79 -12.57
C ASN A 565 -4.70 28.93 -13.52
N PRO A 566 -4.53 28.84 -14.85
CA PRO A 566 -5.02 29.86 -15.78
C PRO A 566 -6.54 30.11 -15.67
N GLU A 567 -7.33 29.08 -15.36
CA GLU A 567 -8.79 29.17 -15.30
C GLU A 567 -9.33 29.87 -14.04
N PHE A 568 -8.55 30.02 -12.97
CA PHE A 568 -9.01 30.78 -11.80
C PHE A 568 -9.40 32.21 -12.18
N SER A 569 -8.66 32.86 -13.08
CA SER A 569 -8.96 34.22 -13.55
C SER A 569 -10.35 34.38 -14.22
N GLU A 570 -10.89 33.31 -14.80
CA GLU A 570 -12.24 33.28 -15.37
C GLU A 570 -13.32 32.75 -14.41
N THR A 571 -12.92 32.18 -13.28
CA THR A 571 -13.80 31.42 -12.37
C THR A 571 -14.68 32.35 -11.54
N ASP A 572 -15.97 32.01 -11.43
CA ASP A 572 -16.93 32.80 -10.66
C ASP A 572 -16.80 32.54 -9.16
N VAL A 573 -16.58 31.27 -8.75
CA VAL A 573 -16.31 30.90 -7.35
C VAL A 573 -15.30 29.76 -7.22
N ALA A 574 -14.22 29.97 -6.47
CA ALA A 574 -13.32 28.91 -6.05
C ALA A 574 -13.63 28.47 -4.61
N ILE A 575 -13.64 27.17 -4.33
CA ILE A 575 -14.07 26.63 -3.02
C ILE A 575 -12.93 25.82 -2.40
N VAL A 576 -12.23 26.41 -1.45
CA VAL A 576 -11.08 25.79 -0.76
C VAL A 576 -11.58 24.92 0.40
N VAL A 577 -11.21 23.65 0.43
CA VAL A 577 -11.70 22.68 1.43
C VAL A 577 -10.54 22.08 2.21
N GLY A 578 -10.23 22.65 3.38
CA GLY A 578 -9.16 22.17 4.24
C GLY A 578 -7.76 22.36 3.65
N SER A 579 -7.55 23.36 2.79
CA SER A 579 -6.30 23.63 2.09
C SER A 579 -5.69 24.96 2.54
N CYS A 580 -4.40 24.97 2.90
CA CYS A 580 -3.72 26.14 3.45
C CYS A 580 -2.42 26.47 2.71
N ASP A 581 -1.33 25.73 2.93
CA ASP A 581 -0.01 26.06 2.35
C ASP A 581 -0.01 26.05 0.81
N VAL A 582 -0.78 25.15 0.21
CA VAL A 582 -0.87 24.95 -1.25
C VAL A 582 -1.78 25.96 -1.96
N VAL A 583 -2.38 26.89 -1.21
CA VAL A 583 -3.18 28.02 -1.67
C VAL A 583 -2.68 29.32 -1.02
N ASN A 584 -1.39 29.40 -0.70
CA ASN A 584 -0.81 30.50 0.07
C ASN A 584 0.03 31.45 -0.82
N PRO A 585 -0.47 32.67 -1.16
CA PRO A 585 0.25 33.63 -2.00
C PRO A 585 1.57 34.14 -1.39
N ALA A 586 1.83 33.90 -0.10
CA ALA A 586 3.15 34.14 0.49
C ALA A 586 4.25 33.29 -0.17
N ALA A 587 3.91 32.15 -0.79
CA ALA A 587 4.86 31.35 -1.58
C ALA A 587 5.50 32.15 -2.74
N ASN A 588 4.75 33.09 -3.32
CA ASN A 588 5.20 33.92 -4.44
C ASN A 588 5.92 35.21 -4.00
N THR A 589 5.91 35.57 -2.70
CA THR A 589 6.28 36.92 -2.25
C THR A 589 7.10 37.00 -0.95
N ALA A 590 7.00 36.03 -0.04
CA ALA A 590 7.62 36.08 1.28
C ALA A 590 9.03 35.46 1.29
N GLU A 591 10.02 36.21 0.78
CA GLU A 591 11.42 35.78 0.71
C GLU A 591 11.94 35.18 2.03
N GLY A 592 12.59 34.02 1.95
CA GLY A 592 13.21 33.33 3.07
C GLY A 592 12.25 32.49 3.94
N THR A 593 10.95 32.43 3.60
CA THR A 593 10.01 31.49 4.23
C THR A 593 10.14 30.06 3.65
N PRO A 594 9.68 29.00 4.36
CA PRO A 594 9.76 27.62 3.89
C PRO A 594 8.96 27.29 2.61
N ILE A 595 8.05 28.17 2.19
CA ILE A 595 7.24 28.03 0.97
C ILE A 595 7.67 29.00 -0.14
N TYR A 596 8.69 29.82 0.05
CA TYR A 596 9.09 30.78 -0.99
C TYR A 596 9.62 30.06 -2.24
N GLY A 597 9.01 30.32 -3.38
CA GLY A 597 9.26 29.60 -4.64
C GLY A 597 8.66 28.18 -4.69
N MET A 598 7.77 27.83 -3.75
CA MET A 598 6.89 26.66 -3.88
C MET A 598 5.75 27.02 -4.84
N PRO A 599 5.41 26.18 -5.84
CA PRO A 599 4.17 26.33 -6.57
C PRO A 599 2.96 26.28 -5.63
N VAL A 600 1.89 26.99 -6.01
CA VAL A 600 0.60 27.04 -5.32
C VAL A 600 -0.52 27.12 -6.36
N LEU A 601 -1.74 26.77 -5.95
CA LEU A 601 -2.92 27.07 -6.75
C LEU A 601 -3.24 28.57 -6.66
N ASP A 602 -3.42 29.22 -7.82
CA ASP A 602 -3.66 30.67 -7.97
C ASP A 602 -5.12 31.06 -7.61
N VAL A 603 -5.60 30.55 -6.48
CA VAL A 603 -6.99 30.69 -5.99
C VAL A 603 -7.37 32.15 -5.76
N ASP A 604 -6.41 33.00 -5.41
CA ASP A 604 -6.60 34.45 -5.21
C ASP A 604 -6.98 35.21 -6.50
N GLN A 605 -6.99 34.54 -7.65
CA GLN A 605 -7.41 35.11 -8.94
C GLN A 605 -8.89 34.87 -9.28
N ALA A 606 -9.62 34.05 -8.51
CA ALA A 606 -11.05 33.83 -8.72
C ALA A 606 -11.90 35.05 -8.31
N LYS A 607 -13.07 35.22 -8.94
CA LYS A 607 -13.96 36.37 -8.67
C LYS A 607 -14.55 36.33 -7.25
N HIS A 608 -14.78 35.13 -6.74
CA HIS A 608 -15.13 34.82 -5.35
C HIS A 608 -14.35 33.59 -4.89
N VAL A 609 -14.02 33.51 -3.60
CA VAL A 609 -13.30 32.39 -2.99
C VAL A 609 -13.97 32.07 -1.64
N LEU A 610 -14.32 30.80 -1.41
CA LEU A 610 -14.96 30.34 -0.18
C LEU A 610 -14.02 29.36 0.53
N VAL A 611 -13.55 29.70 1.73
CA VAL A 611 -12.52 28.92 2.45
C VAL A 611 -13.11 28.15 3.62
N CYS A 612 -13.29 26.85 3.44
CA CYS A 612 -13.74 25.88 4.43
C CYS A 612 -12.55 25.27 5.19
N ASN A 613 -11.91 26.07 6.05
CA ASN A 613 -10.75 25.68 6.86
C ASN A 613 -11.05 25.75 8.36
N LEU A 614 -10.33 24.98 9.18
CA LEU A 614 -10.59 24.88 10.63
C LEU A 614 -10.41 26.20 11.38
N ASP A 615 -9.35 26.94 11.04
CA ASP A 615 -9.07 28.29 11.51
C ASP A 615 -8.08 28.98 10.55
N THR A 616 -7.71 30.23 10.85
CA THR A 616 -6.79 31.05 10.04
C THR A 616 -5.30 30.84 10.37
N LYS A 617 -4.93 29.88 11.22
CA LYS A 617 -3.51 29.69 11.59
C LYS A 617 -2.68 29.17 10.40
N PRO A 618 -1.35 29.37 10.45
CA PRO A 618 -0.41 28.72 9.54
C PRO A 618 -0.62 27.22 9.36
N GLY A 619 -0.36 26.74 8.15
CA GLY A 619 -0.32 25.32 7.83
C GLY A 619 0.95 24.61 8.31
N TYR A 620 1.32 23.54 7.63
CA TYR A 620 2.54 22.79 7.89
C TYR A 620 3.82 23.63 7.65
N SER A 621 3.73 24.68 6.83
CA SER A 621 4.82 25.64 6.59
C SER A 621 5.20 26.48 7.80
N GLY A 622 4.27 26.72 8.73
CA GLY A 622 4.42 27.72 9.79
C GLY A 622 4.37 29.18 9.30
N VAL A 623 3.91 29.43 8.08
CA VAL A 623 3.72 30.76 7.48
C VAL A 623 2.22 31.12 7.46
N ASP A 624 1.88 32.34 7.85
CA ASP A 624 0.51 32.86 7.73
C ASP A 624 0.07 32.92 6.25
N ASN A 625 -1.24 32.90 5.98
CA ASN A 625 -1.76 32.88 4.60
C ASN A 625 -2.46 34.21 4.22
N PRO A 626 -1.85 35.06 3.36
CA PRO A 626 -2.46 36.32 2.91
C PRO A 626 -3.76 36.14 2.12
N LEU A 627 -4.07 34.95 1.59
CA LEU A 627 -5.37 34.64 0.99
C LEU A 627 -6.51 35.05 1.94
N TYR A 628 -6.34 34.80 3.24
CA TYR A 628 -7.38 35.05 4.25
C TYR A 628 -7.68 36.55 4.49
N GLU A 629 -6.93 37.48 3.88
CA GLU A 629 -7.12 38.93 4.01
C GLU A 629 -7.68 39.59 2.72
N LEU A 630 -8.03 38.81 1.69
CA LEU A 630 -8.45 39.27 0.34
C LEU A 630 -9.96 39.58 0.23
N PRO A 631 -10.43 40.31 -0.81
CA PRO A 631 -11.78 40.92 -0.79
C PRO A 631 -12.92 39.95 -0.94
N HIS A 632 -12.65 39.03 -1.87
CA HIS A 632 -13.55 38.08 -2.44
C HIS A 632 -13.43 36.74 -1.71
N VAL A 633 -12.47 36.63 -0.78
CA VAL A 633 -12.26 35.50 0.12
C VAL A 633 -13.21 35.63 1.30
N GLN A 634 -14.10 34.65 1.43
CA GLN A 634 -15.03 34.50 2.54
C GLN A 634 -14.61 33.29 3.39
N LEU A 635 -14.49 33.47 4.70
CA LEU A 635 -13.91 32.46 5.60
C LEU A 635 -15.00 31.67 6.35
N LEU A 636 -15.27 30.44 5.90
CA LEU A 636 -16.16 29.50 6.56
C LEU A 636 -15.38 28.66 7.57
N LEU A 637 -15.02 29.30 8.69
CA LEU A 637 -14.16 28.73 9.72
C LEU A 637 -14.88 27.67 10.56
N GLY A 638 -14.37 26.44 10.54
CA GLY A 638 -14.92 25.31 11.27
C GLY A 638 -14.44 23.96 10.71
N ASP A 639 -15.02 22.87 11.22
CA ASP A 639 -14.79 21.57 10.59
C ASP A 639 -15.21 21.61 9.11
N ALA A 640 -14.37 21.09 8.22
CA ALA A 640 -14.59 21.22 6.77
C ALA A 640 -15.92 20.59 6.33
N LYS A 641 -16.39 19.53 7.00
CA LYS A 641 -17.72 18.95 6.74
C LYS A 641 -18.84 19.92 7.11
N ALA A 642 -18.79 20.55 8.29
CA ALA A 642 -19.80 21.51 8.74
C ALA A 642 -19.85 22.77 7.85
N SER A 643 -18.70 23.22 7.35
CA SER A 643 -18.62 24.34 6.41
C SER A 643 -19.24 23.99 5.04
N LEU A 644 -19.05 22.76 4.55
CA LEU A 644 -19.72 22.25 3.33
C LEU A 644 -21.23 22.06 3.53
N GLU A 645 -21.66 21.55 4.69
CA GLU A 645 -23.09 21.47 5.06
C GLU A 645 -23.76 22.86 5.03
N GLN A 646 -23.06 23.93 5.46
CA GLN A 646 -23.55 25.31 5.33
C GLN A 646 -23.66 25.77 3.87
N LEU A 647 -22.73 25.39 2.99
CA LEU A 647 -22.80 25.70 1.56
C LEU A 647 -23.98 24.98 0.88
N LEU A 648 -24.15 23.68 1.17
CA LEU A 648 -25.28 22.88 0.69
C LEU A 648 -26.63 23.48 1.12
N GLN A 649 -26.77 23.88 2.39
CA GLN A 649 -27.96 24.58 2.88
C GLN A 649 -28.22 25.92 2.17
N ALA A 650 -27.17 26.69 1.86
CA ALA A 650 -27.27 27.94 1.10
C ALA A 650 -27.72 27.71 -0.35
N MET A 651 -27.41 26.54 -0.94
CA MET A 651 -27.89 26.17 -2.28
C MET A 651 -29.33 25.69 -2.29
N THR A 652 -29.80 24.98 -1.26
CA THR A 652 -31.19 24.46 -1.20
C THR A 652 -32.24 25.51 -0.84
N THR A 653 -31.85 26.65 -0.26
CA THR A 653 -32.82 27.61 0.32
C THR A 653 -33.24 28.70 -0.67
N GLU A 654 -34.48 28.68 -1.18
CA GLU A 654 -35.42 29.84 -1.07
C GLU A 654 -36.80 29.60 -1.72
N VAL A 655 -37.76 30.46 -1.30
CA VAL A 655 -39.17 30.60 -1.73
C VAL A 655 -40.15 29.54 -1.22
N GLU A 656 -41.11 29.99 -0.41
CA GLU A 656 -42.32 29.24 -0.04
C GLU A 656 -43.24 29.06 -1.25
N ALA A 657 -43.61 27.82 -1.55
CA ALA A 657 -44.76 27.47 -2.37
C ALA A 657 -45.66 26.51 -1.58
N GLU A 658 -46.98 26.61 -1.78
CA GLU A 658 -47.96 25.83 -1.02
C GLU A 658 -47.78 24.31 -1.21
N PRO A 659 -48.16 23.47 -0.23
CA PRO A 659 -48.00 22.02 -0.32
C PRO A 659 -48.96 21.40 -1.35
N THR A 660 -48.54 21.39 -2.62
CA THR A 660 -49.11 20.50 -3.63
C THR A 660 -48.85 19.06 -3.21
N ALA A 661 -49.93 18.31 -3.03
CA ALA A 661 -49.87 16.96 -2.47
C ALA A 661 -48.94 16.05 -3.27
N SER A 662 -48.18 15.22 -2.56
CA SER A 662 -47.51 14.07 -3.14
C SER A 662 -48.56 13.16 -3.78
N GLU A 663 -48.49 12.97 -5.10
CA GLU A 663 -49.27 11.94 -5.78
C GLU A 663 -48.73 10.57 -5.39
N GLU A 664 -49.29 9.99 -4.33
CA GLU A 664 -49.16 8.58 -4.04
C GLU A 664 -49.70 7.79 -5.23
N VAL A 665 -48.80 7.13 -5.98
CA VAL A 665 -49.20 6.10 -6.95
C VAL A 665 -49.74 4.92 -6.16
N ALA A 666 -51.05 4.95 -5.90
CA ALA A 666 -51.73 4.02 -5.01
C ALA A 666 -51.71 2.59 -5.56
N VAL A 667 -50.82 1.76 -5.01
CA VAL A 667 -50.84 0.30 -5.15
C VAL A 667 -51.41 -0.30 -3.84
N SER A 668 -52.16 -1.38 -3.95
CA SER A 668 -53.11 -1.83 -2.92
C SER A 668 -52.46 -2.30 -1.61
N PRO A 669 -53.10 -2.06 -0.44
CA PRO A 669 -52.68 -2.60 0.85
C PRO A 669 -53.07 -4.09 0.99
N ALA A 670 -52.39 -4.95 0.23
CA ALA A 670 -52.50 -6.40 0.29
C ALA A 670 -51.10 -7.03 0.15
N ASP A 671 -50.83 -8.01 1.01
CA ASP A 671 -49.64 -8.88 1.01
C ASP A 671 -48.26 -8.20 1.10
N ASN A 672 -47.67 -8.23 2.30
CA ASN A 672 -46.23 -8.03 2.49
C ASN A 672 -45.48 -9.22 1.87
N VAL A 673 -45.13 -9.10 0.59
CA VAL A 673 -44.58 -10.18 -0.26
C VAL A 673 -43.31 -10.80 0.33
N LEU A 674 -42.42 -9.99 0.91
CA LEU A 674 -41.20 -10.47 1.56
C LEU A 674 -41.49 -11.41 2.74
N ALA A 675 -42.63 -11.23 3.39
CA ALA A 675 -43.04 -12.01 4.54
C ALA A 675 -43.89 -13.26 4.17
N THR A 676 -43.97 -13.61 2.87
CA THR A 676 -44.62 -14.82 2.33
C THR A 676 -43.83 -15.52 1.21
N ALA A 677 -42.81 -14.88 0.63
CA ALA A 677 -41.91 -15.42 -0.38
C ALA A 677 -41.18 -16.68 0.09
N LYS A 678 -40.90 -17.61 -0.84
CA LYS A 678 -40.14 -18.84 -0.61
C LYS A 678 -38.84 -18.88 -1.41
N HIS A 679 -38.81 -18.23 -2.57
CA HIS A 679 -37.62 -18.10 -3.39
C HIS A 679 -37.32 -16.61 -3.57
N VAL A 680 -36.23 -16.16 -2.96
CA VAL A 680 -35.74 -14.78 -3.07
C VAL A 680 -34.36 -14.79 -3.71
N ILE A 681 -34.14 -13.91 -4.68
CA ILE A 681 -32.82 -13.67 -5.27
C ILE A 681 -32.39 -12.25 -4.91
N ILE A 682 -31.21 -12.09 -4.30
CA ILE A 682 -30.62 -10.77 -4.05
C ILE A 682 -29.57 -10.48 -5.12
N VAL A 683 -29.67 -9.30 -5.75
CA VAL A 683 -28.73 -8.80 -6.75
C VAL A 683 -27.90 -7.67 -6.13
N PRO A 684 -26.67 -7.95 -5.69
CA PRO A 684 -25.76 -6.92 -5.19
C PRO A 684 -25.18 -6.12 -6.36
N GLY A 685 -25.16 -4.80 -6.24
CA GLY A 685 -24.56 -3.88 -7.21
C GLY A 685 -23.64 -2.85 -6.56
N TYR A 686 -23.07 -1.96 -7.38
CA TYR A 686 -22.05 -1.04 -6.89
C TYR A 686 -22.55 -0.06 -5.80
N GLY A 687 -23.82 0.34 -5.83
CA GLY A 687 -24.42 1.16 -4.77
C GLY A 687 -24.42 0.49 -3.39
N MET A 688 -24.46 -0.85 -3.31
CA MET A 688 -24.25 -1.58 -2.04
C MET A 688 -22.86 -1.32 -1.46
N ALA A 689 -21.84 -1.25 -2.33
CA ALA A 689 -20.45 -1.04 -1.95
C ALA A 689 -20.20 0.42 -1.53
N ILE A 690 -20.76 1.39 -2.26
CA ILE A 690 -20.71 2.82 -1.88
C ILE A 690 -21.33 3.02 -0.48
N ALA A 691 -22.49 2.39 -0.24
CA ALA A 691 -23.22 2.45 1.03
C ALA A 691 -22.55 1.67 2.20
N GLN A 692 -21.50 0.88 1.92
CA GLN A 692 -20.95 -0.15 2.82
C GLN A 692 -22.05 -1.05 3.43
N ALA A 693 -23.06 -1.39 2.62
CA ALA A 693 -24.29 -2.01 3.06
C ALA A 693 -24.26 -3.54 3.07
N GLN A 694 -23.13 -4.19 2.75
CA GLN A 694 -23.00 -5.65 2.72
C GLN A 694 -23.45 -6.31 4.04
N GLY A 695 -23.17 -5.68 5.19
CA GLY A 695 -23.60 -6.16 6.50
C GLY A 695 -25.12 -6.12 6.74
N LEU A 696 -25.85 -5.22 6.08
CA LEU A 696 -27.33 -5.20 6.09
C LEU A 696 -27.91 -6.19 5.08
N VAL A 697 -27.25 -6.40 3.95
CA VAL A 697 -27.63 -7.44 2.97
C VAL A 697 -27.51 -8.84 3.59
N LYS A 698 -26.48 -9.09 4.41
CA LYS A 698 -26.38 -10.32 5.22
C LYS A 698 -27.53 -10.45 6.22
N GLN A 699 -27.88 -9.37 6.95
CA GLN A 699 -29.01 -9.37 7.88
C GLN A 699 -30.35 -9.59 7.17
N LEU A 700 -30.53 -9.07 5.95
CA LEU A 700 -31.72 -9.27 5.13
C LEU A 700 -31.84 -10.73 4.68
N MET A 701 -30.73 -11.35 4.25
CA MET A 701 -30.67 -12.79 3.98
C MET A 701 -31.09 -13.59 5.22
N ASP A 702 -30.43 -13.34 6.38
CA ASP A 702 -30.71 -14.06 7.63
C ASP A 702 -32.17 -13.90 8.09
N ALA A 703 -32.77 -12.71 7.94
CA ALA A 703 -34.16 -12.45 8.31
C ALA A 703 -35.17 -13.12 7.37
N LEU A 704 -34.86 -13.27 6.09
CA LEU A 704 -35.68 -13.99 5.11
C LEU A 704 -35.58 -15.51 5.31
N GLU A 705 -34.37 -16.03 5.55
CA GLU A 705 -34.16 -17.47 5.84
C GLU A 705 -34.79 -17.87 7.18
N ALA A 706 -34.77 -17.00 8.20
CA ALA A 706 -35.49 -17.22 9.46
C ALA A 706 -37.01 -17.29 9.28
N ASN A 707 -37.57 -16.66 8.23
CA ASN A 707 -38.97 -16.77 7.83
C ASN A 707 -39.25 -17.98 6.91
N GLY A 708 -38.23 -18.76 6.54
CA GLY A 708 -38.37 -19.98 5.75
C GLY A 708 -38.28 -19.80 4.23
N ALA A 709 -37.79 -18.66 3.75
CA ALA A 709 -37.38 -18.50 2.35
C ALA A 709 -36.01 -19.15 2.10
N ASN A 710 -35.76 -19.65 0.89
CA ASN A 710 -34.39 -19.82 0.40
C ASN A 710 -33.94 -18.54 -0.30
N VAL A 711 -32.82 -17.99 0.16
CA VAL A 711 -32.20 -16.79 -0.42
C VAL A 711 -30.93 -17.17 -1.16
N ASP A 712 -30.89 -16.90 -2.47
CA ASP A 712 -29.68 -17.04 -3.29
C ASP A 712 -29.22 -15.65 -3.77
N PHE A 713 -27.95 -15.52 -4.12
CA PHE A 713 -27.38 -14.28 -4.67
C PHE A 713 -27.11 -14.43 -6.16
N ALA A 714 -27.58 -13.47 -6.93
CA ALA A 714 -27.31 -13.36 -8.37
C ALA A 714 -26.12 -12.43 -8.60
N ILE A 715 -24.96 -13.03 -8.84
CA ILE A 715 -23.71 -12.30 -9.11
C ILE A 715 -23.57 -12.07 -10.61
N HIS A 716 -23.47 -10.80 -11.00
CA HIS A 716 -23.07 -10.43 -12.34
C HIS A 716 -21.56 -10.19 -12.39
N PRO A 717 -20.82 -10.73 -13.38
CA PRO A 717 -19.35 -10.69 -13.38
C PRO A 717 -18.74 -9.28 -13.50
N VAL A 718 -19.53 -8.26 -13.85
CA VAL A 718 -19.12 -6.84 -13.82
C VAL A 718 -19.96 -5.98 -12.85
N ALA A 719 -20.54 -6.59 -11.81
CA ALA A 719 -21.13 -5.83 -10.70
C ALA A 719 -20.03 -5.20 -9.83
N GLY A 720 -19.83 -3.89 -9.95
CA GLY A 720 -18.81 -3.13 -9.21
C GLY A 720 -17.62 -2.71 -10.08
N ARG A 721 -16.59 -2.11 -9.46
CA ARG A 721 -15.43 -1.57 -10.18
C ARG A 721 -14.38 -2.62 -10.62
N MET A 722 -14.56 -3.90 -10.29
CA MET A 722 -13.71 -5.01 -10.75
C MET A 722 -14.47 -6.35 -10.77
N PRO A 723 -14.06 -7.33 -11.61
CA PRO A 723 -14.63 -8.67 -11.56
C PRO A 723 -14.47 -9.32 -10.18
N GLY A 724 -15.50 -10.03 -9.73
CA GLY A 724 -15.53 -10.68 -8.41
C GLY A 724 -15.76 -9.75 -7.21
N HIS A 725 -15.96 -8.44 -7.42
CA HIS A 725 -16.06 -7.45 -6.33
C HIS A 725 -17.21 -7.75 -5.36
N MET A 726 -18.39 -8.13 -5.86
CA MET A 726 -19.53 -8.50 -5.00
C MET A 726 -19.25 -9.78 -4.21
N ASN A 727 -18.57 -10.77 -4.79
CA ASN A 727 -18.21 -12.01 -4.13
C ASN A 727 -17.29 -11.73 -2.92
N VAL A 728 -16.35 -10.79 -3.05
CA VAL A 728 -15.46 -10.36 -1.96
C VAL A 728 -16.23 -9.64 -0.85
N LEU A 729 -17.10 -8.69 -1.18
CA LEU A 729 -17.89 -7.94 -0.20
C LEU A 729 -18.89 -8.81 0.56
N LEU A 730 -19.51 -9.80 -0.11
CA LEU A 730 -20.42 -10.73 0.56
C LEU A 730 -19.66 -11.78 1.39
N ALA A 731 -18.46 -12.18 0.98
CA ALA A 731 -17.58 -13.04 1.78
C ALA A 731 -16.98 -12.34 3.00
N GLU A 732 -16.82 -11.00 2.99
CA GLU A 732 -16.40 -10.21 4.16
C GLU A 732 -17.40 -10.33 5.33
N VAL A 733 -18.68 -10.56 5.02
CA VAL A 733 -19.79 -10.65 5.98
C VAL A 733 -20.37 -12.07 6.11
N ASP A 734 -19.54 -13.09 5.86
CA ASP A 734 -19.88 -14.51 6.01
C ASP A 734 -21.13 -14.97 5.22
N VAL A 735 -21.39 -14.43 4.01
CA VAL A 735 -22.34 -15.07 3.07
C VAL A 735 -21.73 -16.38 2.54
N PRO A 736 -22.45 -17.51 2.62
CA PRO A 736 -21.96 -18.78 2.08
C PRO A 736 -21.70 -18.74 0.56
N TYR A 737 -20.53 -19.19 0.12
CA TYR A 737 -20.14 -19.20 -1.30
C TYR A 737 -21.07 -20.05 -2.18
N ASP A 738 -21.72 -21.08 -1.63
CA ASP A 738 -22.71 -21.91 -2.32
C ASP A 738 -24.03 -21.19 -2.62
N LYS A 739 -24.27 -20.02 -2.00
CA LYS A 739 -25.37 -19.11 -2.35
C LYS A 739 -24.98 -18.06 -3.39
N LEU A 740 -23.69 -17.89 -3.70
CA LEU A 740 -23.21 -16.93 -4.70
C LEU A 740 -23.28 -17.57 -6.09
N CYS A 741 -24.40 -17.43 -6.78
CA CYS A 741 -24.61 -17.98 -8.11
C CYS A 741 -24.19 -16.97 -9.19
N GLU A 742 -23.38 -17.41 -10.15
CA GLU A 742 -23.03 -16.61 -11.33
C GLU A 742 -24.25 -16.47 -12.28
N MET A 743 -24.27 -15.39 -13.05
CA MET A 743 -25.34 -15.00 -13.99
C MET A 743 -25.91 -16.17 -14.83
N ASP A 744 -25.04 -16.97 -15.46
CA ASP A 744 -25.47 -18.06 -16.37
C ASP A 744 -26.25 -19.17 -15.64
N ASP A 745 -25.92 -19.44 -14.36
CA ASP A 745 -26.59 -20.47 -13.54
C ASP A 745 -27.87 -19.93 -12.87
N ILE A 746 -27.94 -18.62 -12.59
CA ILE A 746 -29.06 -18.00 -11.86
C ILE A 746 -30.16 -17.46 -12.78
N ASN A 747 -29.84 -16.97 -13.99
CA ASN A 747 -30.85 -16.38 -14.90
C ASN A 747 -32.05 -17.31 -15.19
N PRO A 748 -31.86 -18.63 -15.46
CA PRO A 748 -32.98 -19.56 -15.66
C PRO A 748 -33.95 -19.69 -14.46
N ARG A 749 -33.59 -19.15 -13.29
CA ARG A 749 -34.34 -19.28 -12.03
C ARG A 749 -35.18 -18.03 -11.70
N PHE A 750 -34.96 -16.89 -12.36
CA PHE A 750 -35.80 -15.69 -12.16
C PHE A 750 -37.30 -15.94 -12.43
N PRO A 751 -37.74 -16.64 -13.50
CA PRO A 751 -39.17 -16.93 -13.73
C PRO A 751 -39.87 -17.69 -12.60
N GLU A 752 -39.13 -18.45 -11.79
CA GLU A 752 -39.67 -19.19 -10.63
C GLU A 752 -39.54 -18.42 -9.32
N THR A 753 -38.79 -17.31 -9.29
CA THR A 753 -38.49 -16.51 -8.10
C THR A 753 -39.70 -15.68 -7.66
N ASP A 754 -39.94 -15.61 -6.34
CA ASP A 754 -41.07 -14.85 -5.78
C ASP A 754 -40.74 -13.35 -5.66
N VAL A 755 -39.52 -13.02 -5.23
CA VAL A 755 -39.01 -11.64 -5.16
C VAL A 755 -37.55 -11.58 -5.59
N ALA A 756 -37.22 -10.70 -6.55
CA ALA A 756 -35.85 -10.26 -6.79
C ALA A 756 -35.59 -8.95 -6.01
N ILE A 757 -34.52 -8.88 -5.22
CA ILE A 757 -34.14 -7.67 -4.45
C ILE A 757 -32.83 -7.13 -5.00
N ILE A 758 -32.90 -5.98 -5.68
CA ILE A 758 -31.76 -5.31 -6.30
C ILE A 758 -31.22 -4.28 -5.31
N VAL A 759 -29.92 -4.33 -5.02
CA VAL A 759 -29.25 -3.49 -4.03
C VAL A 759 -28.12 -2.71 -4.69
N GLY A 760 -28.41 -1.48 -5.13
CA GLY A 760 -27.43 -0.60 -5.77
C GLY A 760 -26.97 -1.06 -7.16
N ALA A 761 -27.80 -1.81 -7.91
CA ALA A 761 -27.48 -2.26 -9.27
C ALA A 761 -28.39 -1.58 -10.30
N CYS A 762 -27.81 -1.13 -11.41
CA CYS A 762 -28.55 -0.47 -12.51
C CYS A 762 -28.28 -1.15 -13.86
N ASP A 763 -27.08 -1.03 -14.44
CA ASP A 763 -26.82 -1.51 -15.81
C ASP A 763 -26.86 -3.05 -15.93
N VAL A 764 -26.34 -3.76 -14.92
CA VAL A 764 -26.28 -5.23 -14.86
C VAL A 764 -27.66 -5.90 -14.70
N VAL A 765 -28.72 -5.10 -14.54
CA VAL A 765 -30.13 -5.47 -14.41
C VAL A 765 -31.02 -4.67 -15.38
N ASN A 766 -30.44 -4.11 -16.45
CA ASN A 766 -31.15 -3.25 -17.39
C ASN A 766 -31.60 -4.03 -18.65
N PRO A 767 -32.91 -4.34 -18.82
CA PRO A 767 -33.42 -5.07 -19.99
C PRO A 767 -33.34 -4.28 -21.31
N ALA A 768 -32.94 -3.00 -21.28
CA ALA A 768 -32.54 -2.28 -22.48
C ALA A 768 -31.33 -2.94 -23.16
N ALA A 769 -30.48 -3.67 -22.43
CA ALA A 769 -29.38 -4.46 -23.01
C ALA A 769 -29.87 -5.48 -24.08
N ASN A 770 -31.07 -6.02 -23.89
CA ASN A 770 -31.68 -7.00 -24.81
C ASN A 770 -32.45 -6.34 -25.99
N THR A 771 -32.70 -5.02 -25.96
CA THR A 771 -33.71 -4.38 -26.84
C THR A 771 -33.34 -3.02 -27.44
N ALA A 772 -32.45 -2.25 -26.83
CA ALA A 772 -32.12 -0.88 -27.22
C ALA A 772 -30.88 -0.84 -28.15
N GLU A 773 -31.08 -1.20 -29.42
CA GLU A 773 -30.04 -1.18 -30.46
C GLU A 773 -29.24 0.15 -30.47
N GLY A 774 -27.92 0.03 -30.53
CA GLY A 774 -27.00 1.18 -30.57
C GLY A 774 -26.67 1.82 -29.22
N THR A 775 -27.21 1.32 -28.10
CA THR A 775 -26.79 1.74 -26.76
C THR A 775 -25.52 1.02 -26.28
N PRO A 776 -24.73 1.57 -25.33
CA PRO A 776 -23.49 0.93 -24.84
C PRO A 776 -23.65 -0.45 -24.20
N ILE A 777 -24.86 -0.80 -23.75
CA ILE A 777 -25.19 -2.10 -23.15
C ILE A 777 -25.89 -3.05 -24.13
N TYR A 778 -26.11 -2.67 -25.40
CA TYR A 778 -26.82 -3.55 -26.33
C TYR A 778 -26.02 -4.82 -26.65
N GLY A 779 -26.62 -5.98 -26.36
CA GLY A 779 -25.95 -7.28 -26.42
C GLY A 779 -25.01 -7.57 -25.25
N MET A 780 -24.97 -6.71 -24.21
CA MET A 780 -24.36 -7.04 -22.94
C MET A 780 -25.24 -8.06 -22.21
N PRO A 781 -24.68 -9.16 -21.68
CA PRO A 781 -25.42 -10.04 -20.77
C PRO A 781 -25.86 -9.27 -19.52
N VAL A 782 -27.07 -9.53 -19.04
CA VAL A 782 -27.66 -8.94 -17.83
C VAL A 782 -28.34 -10.02 -17.00
N LEU A 783 -28.61 -9.72 -15.73
CA LEU A 783 -29.48 -10.56 -14.90
C LEU A 783 -30.94 -10.34 -15.29
N ASP A 784 -31.66 -11.40 -15.66
CA ASP A 784 -33.06 -11.39 -16.16
C ASP A 784 -34.10 -11.15 -15.05
N VAL A 785 -33.85 -10.14 -14.20
CA VAL A 785 -34.65 -9.79 -13.01
C VAL A 785 -36.09 -9.40 -13.33
N ASP A 786 -36.34 -8.90 -14.54
CA ASP A 786 -37.67 -8.51 -15.03
C ASP A 786 -38.62 -9.70 -15.10
N GLN A 787 -38.08 -10.92 -15.19
CA GLN A 787 -38.83 -12.17 -15.22
C GLN A 787 -39.29 -12.66 -13.83
N ALA A 788 -38.80 -12.07 -12.73
CA ALA A 788 -39.25 -12.41 -11.38
C ALA A 788 -40.68 -11.93 -11.10
N LYS A 789 -41.45 -12.64 -10.26
CA LYS A 789 -42.87 -12.31 -9.98
C LYS A 789 -43.05 -10.91 -9.38
N HIS A 790 -42.10 -10.50 -8.54
CA HIS A 790 -41.99 -9.15 -7.99
C HIS A 790 -40.52 -8.74 -7.96
N VAL A 791 -40.25 -7.45 -8.12
CA VAL A 791 -38.90 -6.89 -7.98
C VAL A 791 -38.93 -5.74 -6.97
N ILE A 792 -37.93 -5.67 -6.11
CA ILE A 792 -37.68 -4.54 -5.21
C ILE A 792 -36.34 -3.91 -5.57
N VAL A 793 -36.30 -2.61 -5.83
CA VAL A 793 -35.09 -1.87 -6.22
C VAL A 793 -34.70 -0.91 -5.09
N CYS A 794 -33.55 -1.15 -4.48
CA CYS A 794 -32.93 -0.30 -3.46
C CYS A 794 -31.76 0.48 -4.10
N ASN A 795 -32.09 1.55 -4.83
CA ASN A 795 -31.16 2.43 -5.55
C ASN A 795 -31.38 3.89 -5.13
N LEU A 796 -30.34 4.73 -5.27
CA LEU A 796 -30.36 6.13 -4.85
C LEU A 796 -31.46 6.96 -5.54
N ASP A 797 -31.61 6.76 -6.85
CA ASP A 797 -32.51 7.50 -7.74
C ASP A 797 -33.08 6.56 -8.84
N LYS A 798 -33.75 7.15 -9.85
CA LYS A 798 -34.15 6.47 -11.10
C LYS A 798 -33.17 6.74 -12.27
N ASN A 799 -32.03 7.38 -12.03
CA ASN A 799 -31.16 7.86 -13.09
C ASN A 799 -30.47 6.69 -13.83
N PRO A 800 -29.95 6.94 -15.05
CA PRO A 800 -29.11 5.97 -15.74
C PRO A 800 -27.91 5.51 -14.90
N GLY A 801 -27.49 4.27 -15.12
CA GLY A 801 -26.24 3.77 -14.55
C GLY A 801 -25.01 4.29 -15.28
N TYR A 802 -23.88 3.61 -15.09
CA TYR A 802 -22.60 3.92 -15.74
C TYR A 802 -22.71 3.90 -17.28
N SER A 803 -23.68 3.16 -17.84
CA SER A 803 -23.93 3.13 -19.28
C SER A 803 -24.53 4.42 -19.87
N GLY A 804 -25.08 5.31 -19.04
CA GLY A 804 -25.89 6.44 -19.50
C GLY A 804 -27.26 6.05 -20.08
N VAL A 805 -27.66 4.77 -20.00
CA VAL A 805 -28.95 4.26 -20.50
C VAL A 805 -29.98 4.18 -19.37
N LEU A 806 -31.15 4.78 -19.57
CA LEU A 806 -32.31 4.63 -18.68
C LEU A 806 -32.68 3.14 -18.52
N ASN A 807 -33.16 2.75 -17.35
CA ASN A 807 -33.52 1.36 -17.07
C ASN A 807 -35.05 1.13 -17.15
N PRO A 808 -35.58 0.45 -18.19
CA PRO A 808 -37.03 0.23 -18.35
C PRO A 808 -37.65 -0.65 -17.25
N LEU A 809 -36.84 -1.38 -16.48
CA LEU A 809 -37.29 -2.11 -15.30
C LEU A 809 -38.01 -1.20 -14.31
N TYR A 810 -37.57 0.07 -14.18
CA TYR A 810 -38.06 1.00 -13.16
C TYR A 810 -39.51 1.47 -13.37
N ASP A 811 -40.11 1.17 -14.53
CA ASP A 811 -41.49 1.54 -14.87
C ASP A 811 -42.37 0.31 -15.14
N MET A 812 -41.88 -0.90 -14.83
CA MET A 812 -42.67 -2.14 -14.92
C MET A 812 -43.63 -2.31 -13.72
N PRO A 813 -44.85 -2.84 -13.93
CA PRO A 813 -45.94 -2.78 -12.95
C PRO A 813 -45.75 -3.68 -11.71
N HIS A 814 -44.81 -4.62 -11.74
CA HIS A 814 -44.47 -5.53 -10.63
C HIS A 814 -43.22 -5.10 -9.85
N VAL A 815 -42.70 -3.88 -10.12
CA VAL A 815 -41.45 -3.37 -9.56
C VAL A 815 -41.74 -2.28 -8.53
N ARG A 816 -41.30 -2.51 -7.29
CA ARG A 816 -41.33 -1.53 -6.19
C ARG A 816 -39.96 -0.89 -6.05
N ILE A 817 -39.90 0.43 -5.99
CA ILE A 817 -38.63 1.16 -5.87
C ILE A 817 -38.58 1.86 -4.52
N LEU A 818 -37.44 1.72 -3.83
CA LEU A 818 -37.11 2.35 -2.57
C LEU A 818 -35.92 3.30 -2.82
N LEU A 819 -36.25 4.55 -3.09
CA LEU A 819 -35.29 5.61 -3.42
C LEU A 819 -34.55 6.08 -2.16
N GLY A 820 -33.24 6.25 -2.30
CA GLY A 820 -32.33 6.66 -1.23
C GLY A 820 -31.10 5.76 -1.18
N ASP A 821 -30.16 6.10 -0.29
CA ASP A 821 -28.98 5.27 -0.06
C ASP A 821 -29.37 3.82 0.24
N ALA A 822 -28.64 2.86 -0.34
CA ALA A 822 -28.98 1.44 -0.28
C ALA A 822 -29.07 0.96 1.17
N LYS A 823 -28.30 1.56 2.08
CA LYS A 823 -28.39 1.33 3.53
C LYS A 823 -29.78 1.63 4.10
N ALA A 824 -30.35 2.80 3.80
CA ALA A 824 -31.65 3.24 4.30
C ALA A 824 -32.78 2.37 3.74
N SER A 825 -32.73 2.04 2.45
CA SER A 825 -33.71 1.16 1.81
C SER A 825 -33.67 -0.26 2.37
N LEU A 826 -32.48 -0.79 2.73
CA LEU A 826 -32.35 -2.08 3.42
C LEU A 826 -32.83 -2.02 4.89
N GLU A 827 -32.55 -0.94 5.61
CA GLU A 827 -33.09 -0.72 6.96
C GLU A 827 -34.63 -0.67 6.96
N GLN A 828 -35.24 -0.07 5.92
CA GLN A 828 -36.69 -0.13 5.70
C GLN A 828 -37.18 -1.57 5.46
N LEU A 829 -36.56 -2.34 4.55
CA LEU A 829 -36.97 -3.73 4.29
C LEU A 829 -36.83 -4.63 5.52
N LEU A 830 -35.76 -4.45 6.30
CA LEU A 830 -35.58 -5.12 7.58
C LEU A 830 -36.69 -4.72 8.58
N GLY A 831 -37.10 -3.45 8.60
CA GLY A 831 -38.27 -3.00 9.38
C GLY A 831 -39.56 -3.69 8.95
N GLU A 832 -39.82 -3.79 7.65
CA GLU A 832 -41.02 -4.43 7.08
C GLU A 832 -41.07 -5.95 7.32
N ILE A 833 -39.93 -6.62 7.45
CA ILE A 833 -39.84 -8.04 7.82
C ILE A 833 -40.01 -8.25 9.33
N ASN A 834 -39.42 -7.38 10.16
CA ASN A 834 -39.43 -7.50 11.62
C ASN A 834 -40.71 -6.95 12.30
N ALA A 835 -41.61 -6.29 11.57
CA ALA A 835 -42.88 -5.75 12.09
C ALA A 835 -44.00 -6.81 12.21
N LYS A 836 -43.66 -8.05 12.60
CA LYS A 836 -44.53 -9.25 12.51
C LYS A 836 -44.60 -10.05 13.82
#